data_AF-A0A354U4A3-F1
#
_entry.id   AF-A0A354U4A3-F1
#
_cell.length_a   1.000
_cell.length_b   1.000
_cell.length_c   1.000
_cell.angle_alpha   90.00
_cell.angle_beta   90.00
_cell.angle_gamma   90.00
#
_symmetry.space_group_name_H-M   'P 1'
#
loop_
_entity.id
_entity.type
_entity.pdbx_description
1 polymer ?
#
loop_
_entity_poly.entity_id
_entity_poly.type
_entity_poly.pdbx_seq_one_letter_code
_entity_poly.pdbx_strand_id
1 'polypeptide(L)'
;MKRALLRLLLFCICVATSFFIKTCHYNMEAARVAAAVGDAEPLRYRDFRDALPTKRPNFVPYTIESAMMFAYAKDIADGKGVPAHDPRLAYLPDVAPYAQMNMGLEWVLGWGYRLKCLLFPPAAPSAAEQRYQDSPDFAAFTAWNVRLWTAFIPGLIFLWLLALRTPAGLAFAGGMLHAVAASAIARATGQDIVRGDLCIPLILLSMVLAYSFYARPKRWKLAALFGSTFFCFVTWDLSQLLFAGWAGFEVFRFLCGGVPTRKRRSVWLMIVLAIALNALLVPFNVTYGLLMSPFFCILLPLTVLIFCAGTVLRKTFLRRLLFCGIALGCLWSFHTAFVDNPVYRANYSHFSEAMKAKVKFKNVKPSDPSKLNYDARMMWTPSMHSATWNIAVSFFPSFGSLPFLNSIKAPSLIRQFWNYTPVTLGILALLFVIGGLFTPTRRALLRDLPRSAMPLLFLIGFLIGFVFIVRYHEFVIIYLALSLPLAVQAVRHGLRTGYRPRNRIAKVARGIAAALVVLALLVELTASLGGRQRAYSADVYLKHTAELIDWFRREDMRGQTVLANFTIGPMLMAYSGTNLVLQPQFGMEPIRRPVEEYLNIFYHQNERALSGFCSRYGAKYFIYDHGSLGPLHPYSSAYIANAVNIRRTAPAYRMYYEARKMTDFYPVTPPADLRDLSVKYTVFRVVTFDERMGAIGLLNRAEKALRERLRAEALRLLKESLNLDPCSPEAQRMFRRLCGRMPRIGLKDVQ
;
A
#
# COMPACT_ATOMS: atom_id res chain seq x y z
N MET A 1 -7.56 -3.36 -41.40
CA MET A 1 -6.46 -2.51 -40.87
C MET A 1 -6.95 -1.27 -40.11
N LYS A 2 -7.70 -0.34 -40.73
CA LYS A 2 -8.13 0.96 -40.13
C LYS A 2 -8.75 0.88 -38.71
N ARG A 3 -9.66 -0.08 -38.45
CA ARG A 3 -10.31 -0.23 -37.11
C ARG A 3 -9.37 -0.76 -36.02
N ALA A 4 -8.39 -1.58 -36.37
CA ALA A 4 -7.42 -2.09 -35.40
C ALA A 4 -6.44 -1.00 -35.00
N LEU A 5 -5.96 -0.22 -35.98
CA LEU A 5 -5.10 0.95 -35.77
C LEU A 5 -5.80 2.00 -34.89
N LEU A 6 -7.07 2.33 -35.17
CA LEU A 6 -7.84 3.26 -34.33
C LEU A 6 -7.95 2.76 -32.88
N ARG A 7 -8.19 1.47 -32.65
CA ARG A 7 -8.28 0.92 -31.30
C ARG A 7 -6.95 0.96 -30.57
N LEU A 8 -5.85 0.68 -31.27
CA LEU A 8 -4.50 0.80 -30.71
C LEU A 8 -4.21 2.26 -30.34
N LEU A 9 -4.53 3.21 -31.22
CA LEU A 9 -4.37 4.64 -30.97
C LEU A 9 -5.16 5.09 -29.72
N LEU A 10 -6.45 4.73 -29.63
CA LEU A 10 -7.28 5.07 -28.47
C LEU A 10 -6.77 4.44 -27.17
N PHE A 11 -6.27 3.20 -27.22
CA PHE A 11 -5.60 2.56 -26.09
C PHE A 11 -4.37 3.37 -25.65
N CYS A 12 -3.48 3.71 -26.59
CA CYS A 12 -2.28 4.50 -26.33
C CYS A 12 -2.63 5.88 -25.75
N ILE A 13 -3.70 6.53 -26.21
CA ILE A 13 -4.16 7.81 -25.66
C ILE A 13 -4.63 7.65 -24.21
N CYS A 14 -5.40 6.61 -23.87
CA CYS A 14 -5.79 6.35 -22.48
C CYS A 14 -4.57 6.17 -21.55
N VAL A 15 -3.59 5.38 -22.01
CA VAL A 15 -2.35 5.11 -21.26
C VAL A 15 -1.52 6.38 -21.11
N ALA A 16 -1.27 7.09 -22.20
CA ALA A 16 -0.48 8.32 -22.22
C ALA A 16 -1.10 9.42 -21.35
N THR A 17 -2.43 9.60 -21.41
CA THR A 17 -3.14 10.58 -20.57
C THR A 17 -2.96 10.24 -19.08
N SER A 18 -3.15 8.97 -18.70
CA SER A 18 -3.01 8.56 -17.30
C SER A 18 -1.57 8.72 -16.81
N PHE A 19 -0.60 8.30 -17.61
CA PHE A 19 0.82 8.44 -17.30
C PHE A 19 1.21 9.92 -17.13
N PHE A 20 0.71 10.78 -18.02
CA PHE A 20 0.94 12.21 -18.00
C PHE A 20 0.37 12.87 -16.74
N ILE A 21 -0.90 12.66 -16.43
CA ILE A 21 -1.54 13.24 -15.23
C ILE A 21 -0.83 12.78 -13.96
N LYS A 22 -0.53 11.49 -13.83
CA LYS A 22 0.21 10.95 -12.68
C LYS A 22 1.61 11.54 -12.57
N THR A 23 2.27 11.80 -13.71
CA THR A 23 3.57 12.47 -13.74
C THR A 23 3.49 13.90 -13.24
N CYS A 24 2.48 14.66 -13.66
CA CYS A 24 2.26 16.02 -13.14
C CYS A 24 2.07 16.01 -11.62
N HIS A 25 1.21 15.11 -11.10
CA HIS A 25 1.02 14.97 -9.66
C HIS A 25 2.31 14.58 -8.92
N TYR A 26 3.07 13.60 -9.43
CA TYR A 26 4.35 13.23 -8.83
C TYR A 26 5.29 14.42 -8.72
N ASN A 27 5.44 15.21 -9.79
CA ASN A 27 6.32 16.37 -9.79
C ASN A 27 5.84 17.45 -8.82
N MET A 28 4.52 17.69 -8.73
CA MET A 28 3.94 18.63 -7.75
C MET A 28 4.25 18.21 -6.31
N GLU A 29 4.08 16.92 -6.01
CA GLU A 29 4.36 16.42 -4.67
C GLU A 29 5.87 16.35 -4.38
N ALA A 30 6.71 15.98 -5.35
CA ALA A 30 8.17 15.97 -5.21
C ALA A 30 8.72 17.36 -4.88
N ALA A 31 8.15 18.42 -5.45
CA ALA A 31 8.51 19.80 -5.11
C ALA A 31 8.11 20.16 -3.67
N ARG A 32 6.94 19.70 -3.20
CA ARG A 32 6.51 19.93 -1.81
C ARG A 32 7.33 19.15 -0.81
N VAL A 33 7.71 17.91 -1.13
CA VAL A 33 8.60 17.09 -0.31
C VAL A 33 9.98 17.75 -0.22
N ALA A 34 10.54 18.22 -1.33
CA ALA A 34 11.80 18.95 -1.33
C ALA A 34 11.72 20.23 -0.47
N ALA A 35 10.62 20.99 -0.57
CA ALA A 35 10.37 22.15 0.28
C ALA A 35 10.29 21.78 1.77
N ALA A 36 9.61 20.69 2.10
CA ALA A 36 9.44 20.21 3.47
C ALA A 36 10.76 19.71 4.06
N VAL A 37 11.61 19.05 3.26
CA VAL A 37 12.93 18.56 3.68
C VAL A 37 13.96 19.69 3.75
N GLY A 38 13.84 20.72 2.92
CA GLY A 38 14.85 21.76 2.77
C GLY A 38 16.04 21.30 1.90
N ASP A 39 15.78 20.43 0.92
CA ASP A 39 16.81 19.83 0.05
C ASP A 39 17.23 20.78 -1.10
N ALA A 40 16.35 20.97 -2.08
CA ALA A 40 16.56 21.84 -3.24
C ALA A 40 15.42 22.85 -3.41
N GLU A 41 15.66 23.96 -4.13
CA GLU A 41 14.65 25.00 -4.34
C GLU A 41 13.35 24.40 -4.94
N PRO A 42 12.19 24.62 -4.30
CA PRO A 42 10.92 24.10 -4.79
C PRO A 42 10.58 24.70 -6.16
N LEU A 43 10.09 23.88 -7.10
CA LEU A 43 9.40 24.40 -8.29
C LEU A 43 8.20 25.23 -7.85
N ARG A 44 8.22 26.53 -8.12
CA ARG A 44 7.02 27.35 -8.04
C ARG A 44 6.20 27.11 -9.30
N TYR A 45 5.21 26.23 -9.18
CA TYR A 45 4.24 25.98 -10.24
C TYR A 45 3.41 27.24 -10.49
N ARG A 46 3.70 27.94 -11.59
CA ARG A 46 2.86 29.02 -12.12
C ARG A 46 2.04 28.55 -13.32
N ASP A 47 2.56 27.57 -14.06
CA ASP A 47 1.92 26.95 -15.22
C ASP A 47 1.94 25.40 -15.10
N PHE A 48 0.94 24.74 -15.65
CA PHE A 48 0.88 23.29 -15.80
C PHE A 48 2.07 22.73 -16.62
N ARG A 49 2.67 23.54 -17.48
CA ARG A 49 3.92 23.22 -18.19
C ARG A 49 5.10 22.98 -17.25
N ASP A 50 5.11 23.62 -16.08
CA ASP A 50 6.14 23.41 -15.07
C ASP A 50 6.06 21.99 -14.46
N ALA A 51 4.92 21.29 -14.65
CA ALA A 51 4.67 19.91 -14.20
C ALA A 51 5.09 18.85 -15.21
N LEU A 52 5.64 19.25 -16.36
CA LEU A 52 6.36 18.34 -17.25
C LEU A 52 7.55 17.72 -16.50
N PRO A 53 7.97 16.49 -16.84
CA PRO A 53 9.09 15.83 -16.17
C PRO A 53 10.40 16.59 -16.43
N THR A 54 10.70 17.57 -15.58
CA THR A 54 12.04 18.12 -15.43
C THR A 54 12.84 17.15 -14.59
N LYS A 55 14.01 16.69 -15.06
CA LYS A 55 14.97 16.01 -14.18
C LYS A 55 15.31 16.98 -13.05
N ARG A 56 14.89 16.67 -11.82
CA ARG A 56 15.37 17.35 -10.62
C ARG A 56 15.97 16.33 -9.66
N PRO A 57 17.08 16.69 -8.99
CA PRO A 57 17.80 15.82 -8.06
C PRO A 57 17.08 15.58 -6.72
N ASN A 58 15.82 16.01 -6.57
CA ASN A 58 15.14 16.08 -5.29
C ASN A 58 15.01 14.71 -4.61
N PHE A 59 15.33 14.67 -3.32
CA PHE A 59 15.08 13.51 -2.49
C PHE A 59 13.58 13.34 -2.19
N VAL A 60 12.99 12.26 -2.69
CA VAL A 60 11.61 11.85 -2.40
C VAL A 60 11.64 10.47 -1.72
N PRO A 61 11.67 10.42 -0.38
CA PRO A 61 11.84 9.16 0.32
C PRO A 61 10.61 8.26 0.19
N TYR A 62 10.85 6.98 -0.03
CA TYR A 62 9.89 5.91 0.22
C TYR A 62 9.76 5.70 1.73
N THR A 63 8.54 5.39 2.19
CA THR A 63 8.24 5.27 3.63
C THR A 63 7.63 3.91 3.99
N ILE A 64 7.75 3.51 5.27
CA ILE A 64 7.12 2.29 5.83
C ILE A 64 7.44 1.04 4.98
N GLU A 65 6.42 0.36 4.43
CA GLU A 65 6.57 -0.84 3.61
C GLU A 65 7.32 -0.55 2.31
N SER A 66 7.04 0.61 1.69
CA SER A 66 7.63 1.00 0.42
C SER A 66 9.15 1.18 0.53
N ALA A 67 9.67 1.61 1.68
CA ALA A 67 11.11 1.76 1.88
C ALA A 67 11.81 0.38 1.86
N MET A 68 11.22 -0.61 2.51
CA MET A 68 11.73 -1.98 2.51
C MET A 68 11.64 -2.62 1.12
N MET A 69 10.52 -2.41 0.41
CA MET A 69 10.38 -2.85 -0.98
C MET A 69 11.42 -2.21 -1.90
N PHE A 70 11.70 -0.91 -1.71
CA PHE A 70 12.75 -0.20 -2.44
C PHE A 70 14.14 -0.77 -2.15
N ALA A 71 14.46 -1.08 -0.89
CA ALA A 71 15.73 -1.69 -0.51
C ALA A 71 15.97 -3.04 -1.22
N TYR A 72 14.98 -3.94 -1.22
CA TYR A 72 15.09 -5.22 -1.92
C TYR A 72 15.15 -5.06 -3.45
N ALA A 73 14.34 -4.15 -4.02
CA ALA A 73 14.41 -3.85 -5.44
C ALA A 73 15.80 -3.31 -5.84
N LYS A 74 16.42 -2.50 -4.97
CA LYS A 74 17.78 -2.00 -5.14
C LYS A 74 18.81 -3.13 -5.06
N ASP A 75 18.71 -4.05 -4.10
CA ASP A 75 19.63 -5.19 -4.03
C ASP A 75 19.59 -6.05 -5.31
N ILE A 76 18.40 -6.25 -5.88
CA ILE A 76 18.23 -6.92 -7.18
C ILE A 76 18.86 -6.10 -8.31
N ALA A 77 18.64 -4.78 -8.33
CA ALA A 77 19.21 -3.87 -9.32
C ALA A 77 20.76 -3.87 -9.30
N ASP A 78 21.33 -3.91 -8.10
CA ASP A 78 22.77 -3.98 -7.85
C ASP A 78 23.37 -5.38 -8.12
N GLY A 79 22.53 -6.38 -8.45
CA GLY A 79 22.96 -7.74 -8.78
C GLY A 79 23.15 -8.66 -7.58
N LYS A 80 22.83 -8.22 -6.35
CA LYS A 80 22.89 -9.03 -5.12
C LYS A 80 21.74 -10.04 -5.02
N GLY A 81 20.59 -9.72 -5.63
CA GLY A 81 19.38 -10.54 -5.56
C GLY A 81 18.67 -10.43 -4.21
N VAL A 82 17.73 -11.34 -3.95
CA VAL A 82 17.06 -11.46 -2.65
C VAL A 82 17.76 -12.58 -1.87
N PRO A 83 18.29 -12.31 -0.66
CA PRO A 83 19.01 -13.33 0.10
C PRO A 83 18.07 -14.41 0.62
N ALA A 84 18.56 -15.65 0.80
CA ALA A 84 17.82 -16.71 1.46
C ALA A 84 17.66 -16.45 2.97
N HIS A 85 18.61 -15.74 3.56
CA HIS A 85 18.58 -15.26 4.94
C HIS A 85 19.04 -13.80 4.94
N ASP A 86 18.19 -12.88 5.38
CA ASP A 86 18.54 -11.46 5.40
C ASP A 86 19.07 -11.07 6.79
N PRO A 87 20.40 -10.90 6.97
CA PRO A 87 20.98 -10.51 8.25
C PRO A 87 20.52 -9.11 8.69
N ARG A 88 19.94 -8.31 7.78
CA ARG A 88 19.34 -7.03 8.14
C ARG A 88 18.02 -7.18 8.89
N LEU A 89 17.39 -8.35 8.90
CA LEU A 89 16.17 -8.63 9.65
C LEU A 89 16.52 -9.34 10.96
N ALA A 90 16.91 -8.57 11.99
CA ALA A 90 17.46 -9.10 13.23
C ALA A 90 16.52 -10.04 14.01
N TYR A 91 15.21 -9.93 13.80
CA TYR A 91 14.19 -10.71 14.53
C TYR A 91 13.87 -12.08 13.89
N LEU A 92 13.94 -12.21 12.55
CA LEU A 92 13.63 -13.44 11.79
C LEU A 92 14.70 -13.71 10.72
N PRO A 93 15.98 -13.87 11.10
CA PRO A 93 17.04 -14.12 10.11
C PRO A 93 16.82 -15.45 9.37
N ASP A 94 16.18 -16.42 10.02
CA ASP A 94 16.02 -17.78 9.50
C ASP A 94 14.86 -17.94 8.50
N VAL A 95 13.93 -16.99 8.45
CA VAL A 95 12.84 -17.04 7.47
C VAL A 95 13.22 -16.21 6.26
N ALA A 96 13.28 -16.85 5.10
CA ALA A 96 13.64 -16.16 3.88
C ALA A 96 12.66 -15.03 3.52
N PRO A 97 13.13 -13.84 3.09
CA PRO A 97 12.26 -12.73 2.69
C PRO A 97 11.18 -13.11 1.67
N TYR A 98 11.46 -14.02 0.74
CA TYR A 98 10.50 -14.51 -0.26
C TYR A 98 9.37 -15.38 0.32
N ALA A 99 9.51 -15.88 1.54
CA ALA A 99 8.47 -16.57 2.30
C ALA A 99 7.65 -15.59 3.15
N GLN A 100 8.24 -14.45 3.54
CA GLN A 100 7.60 -13.45 4.38
C GLN A 100 6.71 -12.47 3.59
N MET A 101 7.13 -12.10 2.39
CA MET A 101 6.40 -11.16 1.54
C MET A 101 6.46 -11.57 0.07
N ASN A 102 5.43 -11.22 -0.68
CA ASN A 102 5.47 -11.29 -2.14
C ASN A 102 6.65 -10.45 -2.65
N MET A 103 7.44 -10.93 -3.60
CA MET A 103 8.62 -10.21 -4.13
C MET A 103 8.49 -9.88 -5.64
N GLY A 104 7.34 -10.14 -6.24
CA GLY A 104 7.17 -10.01 -7.70
C GLY A 104 7.43 -8.60 -8.24
N LEU A 105 7.08 -7.56 -7.47
CA LEU A 105 7.27 -6.17 -7.90
C LEU A 105 8.74 -5.76 -7.84
N GLU A 106 9.45 -6.15 -6.80
CA GLU A 106 10.88 -5.87 -6.58
C GLU A 106 11.72 -6.47 -7.69
N TRP A 107 11.41 -7.70 -8.12
CA TRP A 107 12.06 -8.33 -9.27
C TRP A 107 11.81 -7.56 -10.57
N VAL A 108 10.59 -7.10 -10.82
CA VAL A 108 10.26 -6.29 -12.00
C VAL A 108 11.01 -4.96 -11.99
N LEU A 109 11.09 -4.28 -10.85
CA LEU A 109 11.80 -3.02 -10.70
C LEU A 109 13.31 -3.20 -10.85
N GLY A 110 13.90 -4.17 -10.15
CA GLY A 110 15.34 -4.41 -10.16
C GLY A 110 15.85 -4.86 -11.54
N TRP A 111 15.26 -5.90 -12.13
CA TRP A 111 15.65 -6.33 -13.49
C TRP A 111 15.30 -5.31 -14.56
N GLY A 112 14.16 -4.63 -14.42
CA GLY A 112 13.78 -3.54 -15.32
C GLY A 112 14.83 -2.43 -15.34
N TYR A 113 15.39 -2.10 -14.17
CA TYR A 113 16.47 -1.12 -14.08
C TYR A 113 17.77 -1.63 -14.71
N ARG A 114 18.16 -2.89 -14.48
CA ARG A 114 19.35 -3.47 -15.12
C ARG A 114 19.24 -3.40 -16.65
N LEU A 115 18.08 -3.74 -17.20
CA LEU A 115 17.81 -3.62 -18.63
C LEU A 115 17.87 -2.16 -19.10
N LYS A 116 17.31 -1.22 -18.34
CA LYS A 116 17.43 0.22 -18.62
C LYS A 116 18.89 0.64 -18.67
N CYS A 117 19.72 0.21 -17.73
CA CYS A 117 21.13 0.59 -17.65
C CYS A 117 21.98 0.02 -18.79
N LEU A 118 21.59 -1.12 -19.38
CA LEU A 118 22.23 -1.65 -20.59
C LEU A 118 22.03 -0.73 -21.81
N LEU A 119 20.89 -0.06 -21.89
CA LEU A 119 20.54 0.82 -23.01
C LEU A 119 20.88 2.30 -22.74
N PHE A 120 20.72 2.72 -21.49
CA PHE A 120 20.86 4.08 -21.01
C PHE A 120 21.58 4.11 -19.65
N PRO A 121 22.92 4.00 -19.66
CA PRO A 121 23.74 4.05 -18.44
C PRO A 121 23.41 5.30 -17.61
N PRO A 122 23.34 5.18 -16.27
CA PRO A 122 23.07 6.32 -15.40
C PRO A 122 24.26 7.29 -15.42
N ALA A 123 23.97 8.59 -15.37
CA ALA A 123 25.00 9.59 -15.10
C ALA A 123 25.50 9.46 -13.65
N ALA A 124 26.75 9.82 -13.40
CA ALA A 124 27.28 9.88 -12.05
C ALA A 124 26.51 10.93 -11.24
N PRO A 125 25.95 10.58 -10.07
CA PRO A 125 25.20 11.53 -9.27
C PRO A 125 26.14 12.53 -8.59
N SER A 126 25.68 13.76 -8.43
CA SER A 126 26.36 14.83 -7.70
C SER A 126 26.42 14.56 -6.20
N ALA A 127 27.32 15.25 -5.48
CA ALA A 127 27.43 15.13 -4.02
C ALA A 127 26.12 15.52 -3.30
N ALA A 128 25.40 16.52 -3.83
CA ALA A 128 24.09 16.92 -3.30
C ALA A 128 23.05 15.79 -3.44
N GLU A 129 23.00 15.11 -4.59
CA GLU A 129 22.10 13.97 -4.82
C GLU A 129 22.43 12.75 -3.95
N GLN A 130 23.70 12.58 -3.58
CA GLN A 130 24.16 11.48 -2.73
C GLN A 130 23.94 11.70 -1.23
N ARG A 131 23.57 12.92 -0.83
CA ARG A 131 23.40 13.31 0.57
C ARG A 131 22.47 12.35 1.32
N TYR A 132 21.30 12.08 0.76
CA TYR A 132 20.26 11.27 1.41
C TYR A 132 20.14 9.83 0.87
N GLN A 133 20.73 9.50 -0.28
CA GLN A 133 20.55 8.21 -0.94
C GLN A 133 21.73 7.81 -1.82
N ASP A 134 21.92 6.50 -2.03
CA ASP A 134 23.04 5.98 -2.83
C ASP A 134 22.75 5.90 -4.34
N SER A 135 21.47 5.94 -4.76
CA SER A 135 21.10 5.66 -6.16
C SER A 135 19.89 6.49 -6.61
N PRO A 136 20.06 7.80 -6.86
CA PRO A 136 18.98 8.69 -7.31
C PRO A 136 18.36 8.25 -8.65
N ASP A 137 19.15 7.79 -9.61
CA ASP A 137 18.64 7.30 -10.90
C ASP A 137 17.72 6.07 -10.73
N PHE A 138 18.05 5.17 -9.79
CA PHE A 138 17.21 4.01 -9.48
C PHE A 138 15.88 4.43 -8.81
N ALA A 139 15.92 5.40 -7.88
CA ALA A 139 14.71 5.94 -7.27
C ALA A 139 13.80 6.60 -8.32
N ALA A 140 14.37 7.41 -9.23
CA ALA A 140 13.64 8.02 -10.33
C ALA A 140 13.06 6.98 -11.29
N PHE A 141 13.82 5.94 -11.64
CA PHE A 141 13.35 4.82 -12.45
C PHE A 141 12.19 4.10 -11.77
N THR A 142 12.29 3.83 -10.47
CA THR A 142 11.25 3.14 -9.72
C THR A 142 9.93 3.91 -9.74
N ALA A 143 10.00 5.21 -9.42
CA ALA A 143 8.83 6.09 -9.48
C ALA A 143 8.23 6.16 -10.90
N TRP A 144 9.07 6.21 -11.94
CA TRP A 144 8.62 6.19 -13.34
C TRP A 144 7.95 4.86 -13.72
N ASN A 145 8.54 3.72 -13.34
CA ASN A 145 8.09 2.39 -13.70
C ASN A 145 6.74 2.05 -13.06
N VAL A 146 6.57 2.38 -11.77
CA VAL A 146 5.30 2.23 -11.04
C VAL A 146 4.17 3.04 -11.71
N ARG A 147 4.44 4.29 -12.09
CA ARG A 147 3.48 5.12 -12.85
C ARG A 147 3.14 4.51 -14.20
N LEU A 148 4.12 3.95 -14.91
CA LEU A 148 3.90 3.30 -16.20
C LEU A 148 2.96 2.09 -16.06
N TRP A 149 3.22 1.20 -15.09
CA TRP A 149 2.37 0.04 -14.86
C TRP A 149 0.93 0.41 -14.57
N THR A 150 0.72 1.35 -13.64
CA THR A 150 -0.62 1.80 -13.29
C THR A 150 -1.29 2.58 -14.43
N ALA A 151 -0.54 3.16 -15.37
CA ALA A 151 -1.10 3.83 -16.55
C ALA A 151 -1.70 2.85 -17.57
N PHE A 152 -1.36 1.55 -17.51
CA PHE A 152 -2.02 0.54 -18.34
C PHE A 152 -3.48 0.27 -17.94
N ILE A 153 -3.86 0.53 -16.68
CA ILE A 153 -5.21 0.29 -16.15
C ILE A 153 -6.32 0.89 -17.04
N PRO A 154 -6.34 2.20 -17.37
CA PRO A 154 -7.37 2.79 -18.23
C PRO A 154 -7.36 2.23 -19.66
N GLY A 155 -6.19 1.87 -20.20
CA GLY A 155 -6.08 1.18 -21.48
C GLY A 155 -6.75 -0.21 -21.43
N LEU A 156 -6.53 -0.96 -20.35
CA LEU A 156 -7.14 -2.27 -20.14
C LEU A 156 -8.65 -2.16 -19.90
N ILE A 157 -9.14 -1.13 -19.20
CA ILE A 157 -10.57 -0.81 -19.08
C ILE A 157 -11.20 -0.57 -20.46
N PHE A 158 -10.53 0.22 -21.32
CA PHE A 158 -10.96 0.43 -22.71
C PHE A 158 -11.08 -0.90 -23.47
N LEU A 159 -10.04 -1.75 -23.40
CA LEU A 159 -10.06 -3.06 -24.05
C LEU A 159 -11.14 -3.99 -23.49
N TRP A 160 -11.41 -3.92 -22.18
CA TRP A 160 -12.45 -4.69 -21.53
C TRP A 160 -13.83 -4.26 -22.01
N LEU A 161 -14.09 -2.95 -22.10
CA LEU A 161 -15.34 -2.41 -22.64
C LEU A 161 -15.55 -2.83 -24.09
N LEU A 162 -14.50 -2.86 -24.92
CA LEU A 162 -14.57 -3.41 -26.27
C LEU A 162 -14.91 -4.90 -26.27
N ALA A 163 -14.32 -5.70 -25.36
CA ALA A 163 -14.63 -7.11 -25.21
C ALA A 163 -16.10 -7.34 -24.78
N LEU A 164 -16.67 -6.41 -24.00
CA LEU A 164 -18.08 -6.36 -23.61
C LEU A 164 -19.01 -5.76 -24.69
N ARG A 165 -18.49 -5.55 -25.91
CA ARG A 165 -19.21 -5.01 -27.08
C ARG A 165 -19.72 -3.58 -26.90
N THR A 166 -18.96 -2.78 -26.17
CA THR A 166 -19.19 -1.33 -26.03
C THR A 166 -18.67 -0.61 -27.29
N PRO A 167 -19.41 0.38 -27.83
CA PRO A 167 -18.92 1.22 -28.94
C PRO A 167 -17.59 1.90 -28.57
N ALA A 168 -16.68 2.03 -29.53
CA ALA A 168 -15.32 2.52 -29.27
C ALA A 168 -15.28 3.89 -28.57
N GLY A 169 -16.17 4.82 -28.93
CA GLY A 169 -16.22 6.14 -28.27
C GLY A 169 -16.64 6.07 -26.80
N LEU A 170 -17.60 5.20 -26.44
CA LEU A 170 -17.99 4.99 -25.04
C LEU A 170 -16.95 4.18 -24.27
N ALA A 171 -16.33 3.19 -24.91
CA ALA A 171 -15.21 2.46 -24.32
C ALA A 171 -14.05 3.41 -24.00
N PHE A 172 -13.75 4.34 -24.93
CA PHE A 172 -12.72 5.35 -24.75
C PHE A 172 -13.07 6.30 -23.61
N ALA A 173 -14.32 6.75 -23.53
CA ALA A 173 -14.79 7.56 -22.40
C ALA A 173 -14.64 6.84 -21.05
N GLY A 174 -14.88 5.53 -20.97
CA GLY A 174 -14.61 4.73 -19.77
C GLY A 174 -13.13 4.68 -19.40
N GLY A 175 -12.25 4.44 -20.37
CA GLY A 175 -10.81 4.50 -20.16
C GLY A 175 -10.34 5.89 -19.70
N MET A 176 -10.83 6.95 -20.34
CA MET A 176 -10.51 8.33 -19.97
C MET A 176 -11.03 8.71 -18.58
N LEU A 177 -12.21 8.23 -18.18
CA LEU A 177 -12.75 8.47 -16.85
C LEU A 177 -11.80 7.95 -15.78
N HIS A 178 -11.30 6.73 -15.93
CA HIS A 178 -10.30 6.22 -15.01
C HIS A 178 -8.97 6.98 -15.14
N ALA A 179 -8.55 7.36 -16.35
CA ALA A 179 -7.26 8.04 -16.56
C ALA A 179 -7.17 9.39 -15.80
N VAL A 180 -8.30 10.09 -15.66
CA VAL A 180 -8.38 11.43 -15.04
C VAL A 180 -9.02 11.43 -13.65
N ALA A 181 -9.49 10.29 -13.15
CA ALA A 181 -10.20 10.23 -11.87
C ALA A 181 -9.31 10.48 -10.66
N ALA A 182 -9.79 11.30 -9.73
CA ALA A 182 -9.05 11.64 -8.51
C ALA A 182 -8.73 10.39 -7.67
N SER A 183 -9.65 9.41 -7.67
CA SER A 183 -9.44 8.11 -7.03
C SER A 183 -8.38 7.25 -7.69
N ALA A 184 -8.23 7.31 -9.01
CA ALA A 184 -7.19 6.52 -9.70
C ALA A 184 -5.78 7.10 -9.50
N ILE A 185 -5.68 8.39 -9.18
CA ILE A 185 -4.41 9.11 -9.06
C ILE A 185 -3.86 9.05 -7.63
N ALA A 186 -4.72 9.08 -6.60
CA ALA A 186 -4.35 9.31 -5.21
C ALA A 186 -3.16 8.49 -4.65
N ARG A 187 -2.95 7.25 -5.14
CA ARG A 187 -1.84 6.37 -4.74
C ARG A 187 -0.92 5.92 -5.87
N ALA A 188 -1.26 6.20 -7.12
CA ALA A 188 -0.55 5.71 -8.29
C ALA A 188 0.44 6.74 -8.87
N THR A 189 0.94 7.66 -8.05
CA THR A 189 1.89 8.72 -8.45
C THR A 189 3.34 8.26 -8.45
N GLY A 190 3.69 7.13 -7.83
CA GLY A 190 5.06 6.62 -7.76
C GLY A 190 5.89 7.13 -6.58
N GLN A 191 5.27 7.83 -5.63
CA GLN A 191 5.87 8.22 -4.34
C GLN A 191 5.90 7.08 -3.33
N ASP A 192 4.96 6.14 -3.49
CA ASP A 192 4.86 4.93 -2.71
C ASP A 192 4.94 3.76 -3.69
N ILE A 193 5.61 2.68 -3.30
CA ILE A 193 5.61 1.42 -4.00
C ILE A 193 4.57 0.55 -3.31
N VAL A 194 3.54 0.13 -4.05
CA VAL A 194 2.46 -0.69 -3.51
C VAL A 194 2.27 -1.91 -4.40
N ARG A 195 2.01 -3.08 -3.80
CA ARG A 195 1.74 -4.34 -4.52
C ARG A 195 0.68 -4.21 -5.63
N GLY A 196 -0.33 -3.38 -5.39
CA GLY A 196 -1.41 -3.10 -6.34
C GLY A 196 -0.96 -2.43 -7.63
N ASP A 197 0.16 -1.71 -7.64
CA ASP A 197 0.60 -0.91 -8.79
C ASP A 197 0.88 -1.77 -10.03
N LEU A 198 1.45 -2.96 -9.80
CA LEU A 198 1.71 -3.97 -10.82
C LEU A 198 0.57 -4.99 -10.92
N CYS A 199 -0.01 -5.39 -9.79
CA CYS A 199 -0.99 -6.47 -9.77
C CYS A 199 -2.34 -6.08 -10.38
N ILE A 200 -2.84 -4.86 -10.17
CA ILE A 200 -4.14 -4.43 -10.72
C ILE A 200 -4.15 -4.47 -12.25
N PRO A 201 -3.14 -3.93 -12.97
CA PRO A 201 -3.01 -4.13 -14.42
C PRO A 201 -3.06 -5.61 -14.83
N LEU A 202 -2.37 -6.50 -14.11
CA LEU A 202 -2.37 -7.92 -14.43
C LEU A 202 -3.76 -8.56 -14.24
N ILE A 203 -4.48 -8.20 -13.17
CA ILE A 203 -5.85 -8.68 -12.91
C ILE A 203 -6.79 -8.23 -14.05
N LEU A 204 -6.71 -6.97 -14.46
CA LEU A 204 -7.50 -6.46 -15.57
C LEU A 204 -7.11 -7.11 -16.90
N LEU A 205 -5.83 -7.38 -17.11
CA LEU A 205 -5.38 -8.13 -18.28
C LEU A 205 -5.99 -9.55 -18.29
N SER A 206 -6.01 -10.26 -17.16
CA SER A 206 -6.67 -11.56 -17.03
C SER A 206 -8.17 -11.48 -17.37
N MET A 207 -8.87 -10.46 -16.87
CA MET A 207 -10.27 -10.20 -17.19
C MET A 207 -10.48 -9.94 -18.69
N VAL A 208 -9.68 -9.05 -19.28
CA VAL A 208 -9.71 -8.74 -20.72
C VAL A 208 -9.47 -9.99 -21.56
N LEU A 209 -8.46 -10.80 -21.20
CA LEU A 209 -8.12 -12.02 -21.91
C LEU A 209 -9.25 -13.04 -21.86
N ALA A 210 -9.84 -13.27 -20.69
CA ALA A 210 -10.99 -14.16 -20.52
C ALA A 210 -12.20 -13.71 -21.34
N TYR A 211 -12.64 -12.46 -21.20
CA TYR A 211 -13.79 -11.94 -21.96
C TYR A 211 -13.53 -11.89 -23.46
N SER A 212 -12.30 -11.56 -23.87
CA SER A 212 -11.93 -11.59 -25.29
C SER A 212 -11.90 -13.02 -25.84
N PHE A 213 -11.55 -14.03 -25.03
CA PHE A 213 -11.58 -15.44 -25.39
C PHE A 213 -13.02 -15.95 -25.54
N TYR A 214 -13.93 -15.54 -24.65
CA TYR A 214 -15.37 -15.82 -24.78
C TYR A 214 -15.92 -15.33 -26.12
N ALA A 215 -15.54 -14.11 -26.51
CA ALA A 215 -15.92 -13.53 -27.79
C ALA A 215 -15.25 -14.24 -28.98
N ARG A 216 -13.93 -14.43 -28.93
CA ARG A 216 -13.12 -15.01 -30.02
C ARG A 216 -12.04 -15.93 -29.43
N PRO A 217 -12.28 -17.25 -29.41
CA PRO A 217 -11.37 -18.20 -28.79
C PRO A 217 -10.11 -18.36 -29.66
N LYS A 218 -8.95 -18.07 -29.08
CA LYS A 218 -7.64 -18.34 -29.67
C LYS A 218 -6.72 -18.89 -28.58
N ARG A 219 -5.95 -19.94 -28.87
CA ARG A 219 -5.13 -20.66 -27.87
C ARG A 219 -4.12 -19.76 -27.15
N TRP A 220 -3.48 -18.84 -27.87
CA TRP A 220 -2.52 -17.89 -27.28
C TRP A 220 -3.13 -17.04 -26.15
N LYS A 221 -4.44 -16.76 -26.18
CA LYS A 221 -5.11 -16.01 -25.11
C LYS A 221 -5.22 -16.81 -23.81
N LEU A 222 -5.32 -18.13 -23.90
CA LEU A 222 -5.32 -19.01 -22.72
C LEU A 222 -3.91 -19.07 -22.12
N ALA A 223 -2.88 -19.15 -22.94
CA ALA A 223 -1.49 -19.08 -22.47
C ALA A 223 -1.18 -17.72 -21.81
N ALA A 224 -1.60 -16.61 -22.44
CA ALA A 224 -1.48 -15.28 -21.84
C ALA A 224 -2.31 -15.13 -20.56
N LEU A 225 -3.50 -15.74 -20.51
CA LEU A 225 -4.35 -15.73 -19.31
C LEU A 225 -3.65 -16.48 -18.16
N PHE A 226 -3.10 -17.66 -18.45
CA PHE A 226 -2.32 -18.43 -17.48
C PHE A 226 -1.18 -17.58 -16.93
N GLY A 227 -0.35 -16.99 -17.81
CA GLY A 227 0.77 -16.14 -17.39
C GLY A 227 0.31 -14.95 -16.54
N SER A 228 -0.66 -14.17 -17.02
CA SER A 228 -1.19 -13.01 -16.26
C SER A 228 -1.76 -13.42 -14.89
N THR A 229 -2.48 -14.53 -14.80
CA THR A 229 -3.06 -15.03 -13.54
C THR A 229 -1.96 -15.50 -12.60
N PHE A 230 -0.98 -16.26 -13.10
CA PHE A 230 0.16 -16.72 -12.33
C PHE A 230 0.91 -15.53 -11.71
N PHE A 231 1.22 -14.51 -12.51
CA PHE A 231 1.93 -13.32 -12.03
C PHE A 231 1.09 -12.44 -11.09
N CYS A 232 -0.24 -12.43 -11.19
CA CYS A 232 -1.09 -11.77 -10.17
C CYS A 232 -0.82 -12.34 -8.77
N PHE A 233 -0.81 -13.67 -8.66
CA PHE A 233 -0.59 -14.35 -7.37
C PHE A 233 0.87 -14.30 -6.91
N VAL A 234 1.85 -14.10 -7.81
CA VAL A 234 3.25 -13.81 -7.44
C VAL A 234 3.38 -12.40 -6.83
N THR A 235 2.55 -11.45 -7.27
CA THR A 235 2.73 -10.03 -6.97
C THR A 235 1.90 -9.56 -5.80
N TRP A 236 0.69 -10.11 -5.60
CA TRP A 236 -0.19 -9.70 -4.52
C TRP A 236 -1.18 -10.78 -4.09
N ASP A 237 -1.28 -11.00 -2.79
CA ASP A 237 -2.18 -11.95 -2.13
C ASP A 237 -3.66 -11.53 -2.21
N LEU A 238 -3.98 -10.23 -2.26
CA LEU A 238 -5.35 -9.74 -2.46
C LEU A 238 -5.97 -10.21 -3.80
N SER A 239 -5.16 -10.73 -4.73
CA SER A 239 -5.65 -11.45 -5.90
C SER A 239 -6.66 -12.54 -5.54
N GLN A 240 -6.47 -13.21 -4.39
CA GLN A 240 -7.42 -14.20 -3.87
C GLN A 240 -8.84 -13.62 -3.75
N LEU A 241 -8.99 -12.42 -3.17
CA LEU A 241 -10.30 -11.80 -2.97
C LEU A 241 -11.00 -11.49 -4.30
N LEU A 242 -10.27 -10.96 -5.28
CA LEU A 242 -10.83 -10.58 -6.58
C LEU A 242 -11.22 -11.80 -7.44
N PHE A 243 -10.37 -12.82 -7.48
CA PHE A 243 -10.68 -14.05 -8.19
C PHE A 243 -11.75 -14.89 -7.45
N ALA A 244 -11.81 -14.83 -6.11
CA ALA A 244 -12.91 -15.40 -5.33
C ALA A 244 -14.24 -14.71 -5.64
N GLY A 245 -14.26 -13.38 -5.69
CA GLY A 245 -15.43 -12.61 -6.13
C GLY A 245 -15.85 -12.97 -7.55
N TRP A 246 -14.88 -13.25 -8.44
CA TRP A 246 -15.19 -13.65 -9.82
C TRP A 246 -15.76 -15.07 -9.89
N ALA A 247 -15.20 -16.00 -9.12
CA ALA A 247 -15.74 -17.36 -8.97
C ALA A 247 -17.18 -17.31 -8.41
N GLY A 248 -17.40 -16.52 -7.35
CA GLY A 248 -18.72 -16.27 -6.78
C GLY A 248 -19.70 -15.67 -7.80
N PHE A 249 -19.25 -14.75 -8.65
CA PHE A 249 -20.06 -14.24 -9.76
C PHE A 249 -20.44 -15.34 -10.77
N GLU A 250 -19.56 -16.30 -11.07
CA GLU A 250 -19.91 -17.40 -11.97
C GLU A 250 -20.92 -18.37 -11.35
N VAL A 251 -20.82 -18.63 -10.04
CA VAL A 251 -21.83 -19.37 -9.28
C VAL A 251 -23.17 -18.64 -9.35
N PHE A 252 -23.21 -17.35 -9.03
CA PHE A 252 -24.41 -16.52 -9.11
C PHE A 252 -25.00 -16.52 -10.53
N ARG A 253 -24.17 -16.32 -11.56
CA ARG A 253 -24.59 -16.35 -12.96
C ARG A 253 -25.20 -17.71 -13.33
N PHE A 254 -24.63 -18.81 -12.87
CA PHE A 254 -25.17 -20.15 -13.11
C PHE A 254 -26.55 -20.35 -12.44
N LEU A 255 -26.70 -19.90 -11.19
CA LEU A 255 -27.98 -19.91 -10.48
C LEU A 255 -29.04 -19.09 -11.24
N CYS A 256 -28.68 -17.90 -11.74
CA CYS A 256 -29.57 -17.01 -12.51
C CYS A 256 -29.79 -17.43 -13.98
N GLY A 257 -29.70 -18.72 -14.32
CA GLY A 257 -30.02 -19.19 -15.67
C GLY A 257 -28.82 -19.28 -16.62
N GLY A 258 -27.64 -18.80 -16.24
CA GLY A 258 -26.46 -18.75 -17.10
C GLY A 258 -25.98 -20.13 -17.57
N VAL A 259 -25.69 -20.26 -18.88
CA VAL A 259 -25.29 -21.54 -19.48
C VAL A 259 -23.78 -21.80 -19.28
N PRO A 260 -23.38 -22.98 -18.79
CA PRO A 260 -22.00 -23.45 -18.84
C PRO A 260 -21.55 -23.64 -20.30
N THR A 261 -20.41 -23.07 -20.69
CA THR A 261 -19.88 -23.23 -22.05
C THR A 261 -18.48 -23.79 -22.02
N ARG A 262 -18.09 -24.54 -23.07
CA ARG A 262 -16.72 -25.05 -23.23
C ARG A 262 -15.67 -23.93 -23.13
N LYS A 263 -15.99 -22.73 -23.65
CA LYS A 263 -15.11 -21.56 -23.58
C LYS A 263 -14.86 -21.09 -22.15
N ARG A 264 -15.92 -20.99 -21.33
CA ARG A 264 -15.83 -20.64 -19.91
C ARG A 264 -15.09 -21.71 -19.11
N ARG A 265 -15.37 -22.99 -19.39
CA ARG A 265 -14.63 -24.11 -18.80
C ARG A 265 -13.13 -24.01 -19.07
N SER A 266 -12.72 -23.77 -20.32
CA SER A 266 -11.29 -23.62 -20.66
C SER A 266 -10.62 -22.45 -19.94
N VAL A 267 -11.31 -21.31 -19.79
CA VAL A 267 -10.77 -20.16 -19.05
C VAL A 267 -10.56 -20.50 -17.58
N TRP A 268 -11.56 -21.08 -16.93
CA TRP A 268 -11.46 -21.41 -15.50
C TRP A 268 -10.48 -22.54 -15.20
N LEU A 269 -10.36 -23.53 -16.09
CA LEU A 269 -9.31 -24.54 -15.97
C LEU A 269 -7.91 -23.92 -16.03
N MET A 270 -7.69 -22.91 -16.89
CA MET A 270 -6.40 -22.20 -16.94
C MET A 270 -6.15 -21.33 -15.71
N ILE A 271 -7.19 -20.69 -15.17
CA ILE A 271 -7.09 -19.92 -13.92
C ILE A 271 -6.73 -20.86 -12.76
N VAL A 272 -7.43 -21.98 -12.63
CA VAL A 272 -7.15 -23.00 -11.59
C VAL A 272 -5.74 -23.54 -11.74
N LEU A 273 -5.30 -23.89 -12.96
CA LEU A 273 -3.95 -24.38 -13.20
C LEU A 273 -2.88 -23.35 -12.82
N ALA A 274 -3.09 -22.07 -13.18
CA ALA A 274 -2.17 -20.99 -12.82
C ALA A 274 -2.07 -20.81 -11.30
N ILE A 275 -3.20 -20.83 -10.60
CA ILE A 275 -3.24 -20.65 -9.14
C ILE A 275 -2.66 -21.89 -8.44
N ALA A 276 -2.96 -23.11 -8.91
CA ALA A 276 -2.42 -24.34 -8.34
C ALA A 276 -0.89 -24.39 -8.49
N LEU A 277 -0.37 -24.06 -9.67
CA LEU A 277 1.07 -24.01 -9.88
C LEU A 277 1.72 -22.92 -9.01
N ASN A 278 1.07 -21.77 -8.89
CA ASN A 278 1.55 -20.70 -8.04
C ASN A 278 1.59 -21.11 -6.56
N ALA A 279 0.54 -21.77 -6.08
CA ALA A 279 0.44 -22.26 -4.70
C ALA A 279 1.45 -23.37 -4.36
N LEU A 280 2.05 -24.00 -5.36
CA LEU A 280 3.09 -25.02 -5.21
C LEU A 280 4.51 -24.47 -5.39
N LEU A 281 4.69 -23.49 -6.28
CA LEU A 281 6.03 -23.02 -6.67
C LEU A 281 6.46 -21.72 -6.00
N VAL A 282 5.52 -20.86 -5.58
CA VAL A 282 5.86 -19.54 -5.04
C VAL A 282 5.98 -19.64 -3.52
N PRO A 283 7.19 -19.44 -2.95
CA PRO A 283 7.44 -19.68 -1.54
C PRO A 283 6.47 -18.95 -0.60
N PHE A 284 6.19 -17.67 -0.87
CA PHE A 284 5.20 -16.89 -0.12
C PHE A 284 3.85 -17.61 -0.04
N ASN A 285 3.30 -18.05 -1.18
CA ASN A 285 1.97 -18.68 -1.23
C ASN A 285 1.96 -20.09 -0.64
N VAL A 286 3.10 -20.79 -0.64
CA VAL A 286 3.29 -22.05 0.09
C VAL A 286 3.25 -21.79 1.60
N THR A 287 4.05 -20.84 2.09
CA THR A 287 4.13 -20.48 3.52
C THR A 287 2.81 -19.96 4.07
N TYR A 288 2.10 -19.15 3.27
CA TYR A 288 0.78 -18.63 3.63
C TYR A 288 -0.37 -19.62 3.37
N GLY A 289 -0.07 -20.86 2.96
CA GLY A 289 -1.06 -21.92 2.81
C GLY A 289 -2.15 -21.60 1.80
N LEU A 290 -1.82 -21.03 0.64
CA LEU A 290 -2.80 -20.71 -0.42
C LEU A 290 -3.65 -21.93 -0.82
N LEU A 291 -3.04 -23.12 -0.84
CA LEU A 291 -3.75 -24.39 -1.09
C LEU A 291 -4.82 -24.70 -0.04
N MET A 292 -4.66 -24.20 1.18
CA MET A 292 -5.61 -24.38 2.29
C MET A 292 -6.71 -23.31 2.30
N SER A 293 -6.63 -22.31 1.42
CA SER A 293 -7.60 -21.22 1.40
C SER A 293 -9.00 -21.72 1.01
N PRO A 294 -10.07 -21.18 1.62
CA PRO A 294 -11.45 -21.47 1.19
C PRO A 294 -11.68 -21.15 -0.29
N PHE A 295 -10.97 -20.17 -0.83
CA PHE A 295 -10.99 -19.87 -2.26
C PHE A 295 -10.50 -21.07 -3.10
N PHE A 296 -9.36 -21.65 -2.74
CA PHE A 296 -8.77 -22.78 -3.46
C PHE A 296 -9.52 -24.10 -3.24
N CYS A 297 -9.89 -24.42 -2.00
CA CYS A 297 -10.54 -25.71 -1.67
C CYS A 297 -12.03 -25.75 -1.98
N ILE A 298 -12.73 -24.60 -1.98
CA ILE A 298 -14.19 -24.57 -2.07
C ILE A 298 -14.62 -23.88 -3.36
N LEU A 299 -14.29 -22.60 -3.53
CA LEU A 299 -14.84 -21.81 -4.63
C LEU A 299 -14.32 -22.24 -6.00
N LEU A 300 -13.02 -22.54 -6.13
CA LEU A 300 -12.43 -22.99 -7.40
C LEU A 300 -13.00 -24.36 -7.84
N PRO A 301 -13.00 -25.42 -7.00
CA PRO A 301 -13.63 -26.69 -7.32
C PRO A 301 -15.12 -26.55 -7.63
N LEU A 302 -15.88 -25.79 -6.84
CA LEU A 302 -17.31 -25.54 -7.11
C LEU A 302 -17.52 -24.93 -8.49
N THR A 303 -16.68 -23.96 -8.87
CA THR A 303 -16.73 -23.32 -10.19
C THR A 303 -16.42 -24.30 -11.31
N VAL A 304 -15.40 -25.16 -11.15
CA VAL A 304 -15.08 -26.22 -12.12
C VAL A 304 -16.22 -27.23 -12.23
N LEU A 305 -16.78 -27.69 -11.11
CA LEU A 305 -17.91 -28.62 -11.07
C LEU A 305 -19.11 -28.05 -11.82
N ILE A 306 -19.45 -26.77 -11.63
CA ILE A 306 -20.52 -26.09 -12.38
C ILE A 306 -20.27 -26.14 -13.89
N PHE A 307 -19.02 -25.99 -14.34
CA PHE A 307 -18.68 -26.06 -15.77
C PHE A 307 -18.59 -27.48 -16.32
N CYS A 308 -18.36 -28.48 -15.47
CA CYS A 308 -18.30 -29.90 -15.83
C CYS A 308 -19.67 -30.58 -15.78
N ALA A 309 -20.58 -30.16 -14.91
CA ALA A 309 -21.94 -30.69 -14.79
C ALA A 309 -22.80 -30.49 -16.07
N GLY A 310 -22.29 -29.71 -17.03
CA GLY A 310 -22.74 -29.73 -18.42
C GLY A 310 -24.21 -29.36 -18.58
N THR A 311 -24.88 -30.04 -19.51
CA THR A 311 -26.30 -29.81 -19.83
C THR A 311 -27.26 -30.54 -18.89
N VAL A 312 -26.75 -31.43 -18.03
CA VAL A 312 -27.53 -32.29 -17.12
C VAL A 312 -28.33 -31.45 -16.12
N LEU A 313 -27.82 -30.28 -15.73
CA LEU A 313 -28.46 -29.33 -14.83
C LEU A 313 -29.12 -28.13 -15.54
N ARG A 314 -29.44 -28.23 -16.85
CA ARG A 314 -30.16 -27.17 -17.58
C ARG A 314 -31.54 -26.82 -16.99
N LYS A 315 -32.09 -27.67 -16.12
CA LYS A 315 -33.40 -27.52 -15.50
C LYS A 315 -33.43 -26.45 -14.39
N THR A 316 -34.62 -26.30 -13.79
CA THR A 316 -35.11 -25.25 -12.89
C THR A 316 -34.10 -24.73 -11.85
N PHE A 317 -34.27 -23.46 -11.43
CA PHE A 317 -33.46 -22.79 -10.39
C PHE A 317 -33.21 -23.68 -9.17
N LEU A 318 -34.24 -24.38 -8.68
CA LEU A 318 -34.18 -25.25 -7.51
C LEU A 318 -33.15 -26.38 -7.65
N ARG A 319 -33.04 -27.01 -8.83
CA ARG A 319 -32.05 -28.08 -9.06
C ARG A 319 -30.62 -27.54 -9.06
N ARG A 320 -30.43 -26.32 -9.58
CA ARG A 320 -29.13 -25.64 -9.57
C ARG A 320 -28.72 -25.25 -8.16
N LEU A 321 -29.68 -24.72 -7.38
CA LEU A 321 -29.49 -24.38 -5.99
C LEU A 321 -29.15 -25.62 -5.16
N LEU A 322 -29.90 -26.71 -5.32
CA LEU A 322 -29.64 -27.97 -4.64
C LEU A 322 -28.25 -28.53 -5.00
N PHE A 323 -27.89 -28.53 -6.29
CA PHE A 323 -26.55 -28.94 -6.72
C PHE A 323 -25.45 -28.10 -6.08
N CYS A 324 -25.56 -26.77 -6.16
CA CYS A 324 -24.59 -25.87 -5.54
C CYS A 324 -24.54 -26.03 -4.01
N GLY A 325 -25.69 -26.21 -3.36
CA GLY A 325 -25.80 -26.42 -1.92
C GLY A 325 -25.15 -27.72 -1.46
N ILE A 326 -25.42 -28.84 -2.13
CA ILE A 326 -24.79 -30.13 -1.85
C ILE A 326 -23.29 -30.05 -2.10
N ALA A 327 -22.87 -29.54 -3.26
CA ALA A 327 -21.44 -29.42 -3.59
C ALA A 327 -20.71 -28.51 -2.60
N LEU A 328 -21.31 -27.36 -2.24
CA LEU A 328 -20.76 -26.46 -1.23
C LEU A 328 -20.68 -27.13 0.13
N GLY A 329 -21.72 -27.85 0.55
CA GLY A 329 -21.73 -28.62 1.81
C GLY A 329 -20.63 -29.66 1.86
N CYS A 330 -20.46 -30.47 0.80
CA CYS A 330 -19.37 -31.46 0.72
C CYS A 330 -17.98 -30.81 0.76
N LEU A 331 -17.77 -29.75 -0.02
CA LEU A 331 -16.48 -29.04 -0.07
C LEU A 331 -16.17 -28.32 1.25
N TRP A 332 -17.19 -27.75 1.90
CA TRP A 332 -17.06 -27.14 3.22
C TRP A 332 -16.72 -28.18 4.29
N SER A 333 -17.47 -29.29 4.35
CA SER A 333 -17.17 -30.38 5.28
C SER A 333 -15.76 -30.94 5.08
N PHE A 334 -15.33 -31.11 3.83
CA PHE A 334 -13.96 -31.51 3.51
C PHE A 334 -12.93 -30.49 4.03
N HIS A 335 -13.15 -29.20 3.78
CA HIS A 335 -12.26 -28.13 4.25
C HIS A 335 -12.17 -28.13 5.78
N THR A 336 -13.29 -28.16 6.48
CA THR A 336 -13.31 -28.15 7.95
C THR A 336 -12.71 -29.40 8.57
N ALA A 337 -12.89 -30.58 7.95
CA ALA A 337 -12.42 -31.84 8.52
C ALA A 337 -10.94 -32.12 8.22
N PHE A 338 -10.42 -31.70 7.07
CA PHE A 338 -9.11 -32.13 6.57
C PHE A 338 -8.13 -30.99 6.27
N VAL A 339 -8.58 -29.74 6.16
CA VAL A 339 -7.76 -28.61 5.70
C VAL A 339 -7.61 -27.51 6.75
N ASP A 340 -8.64 -27.26 7.56
CA ASP A 340 -8.69 -26.12 8.47
C ASP A 340 -7.81 -26.28 9.72
N ASN A 341 -6.53 -25.93 9.59
CA ASN A 341 -5.51 -26.02 10.65
C ASN A 341 -5.32 -24.67 11.40
N PRO A 342 -5.06 -24.70 12.73
CA PRO A 342 -4.67 -23.53 13.53
C PRO A 342 -3.63 -22.60 12.90
N VAL A 343 -2.60 -23.11 12.22
CA VAL A 343 -1.52 -22.31 11.61
C VAL A 343 -2.07 -21.40 10.50
N TYR A 344 -2.94 -21.93 9.63
CA TYR A 344 -3.58 -21.13 8.58
C TYR A 344 -4.46 -20.04 9.20
N ARG A 345 -5.26 -20.37 10.23
CA ARG A 345 -6.12 -19.40 10.90
C ARG A 345 -5.31 -18.27 11.55
N ALA A 346 -4.19 -18.56 12.18
CA ALA A 346 -3.32 -17.55 12.81
C ALA A 346 -2.79 -16.51 11.81
N ASN A 347 -2.49 -16.94 10.58
CA ASN A 347 -2.01 -16.05 9.53
C ASN A 347 -3.11 -15.13 8.95
N TYR A 348 -4.39 -15.50 8.96
CA TYR A 348 -5.46 -14.70 8.32
C TYR A 348 -6.53 -14.12 9.28
N SER A 349 -6.59 -14.59 10.53
CA SER A 349 -7.65 -14.20 11.49
C SER A 349 -7.64 -12.70 11.81
N HIS A 350 -6.46 -12.07 11.82
CA HIS A 350 -6.28 -10.66 12.16
C HIS A 350 -7.14 -9.70 11.30
N PHE A 351 -7.32 -9.99 10.00
CA PHE A 351 -8.20 -9.20 9.13
C PHE A 351 -9.67 -9.38 9.51
N SER A 352 -10.06 -10.62 9.83
CA SER A 352 -11.44 -10.94 10.25
C SER A 352 -11.78 -10.28 11.59
N GLU A 353 -10.83 -10.21 12.53
CA GLU A 353 -10.99 -9.53 13.82
C GLU A 353 -11.16 -8.02 13.63
N ALA A 354 -10.37 -7.39 12.75
CA ALA A 354 -10.54 -5.99 12.41
C ALA A 354 -11.92 -5.70 11.78
N MET A 355 -12.40 -6.57 10.89
CA MET A 355 -13.73 -6.42 10.27
C MET A 355 -14.87 -6.61 11.29
N LYS A 356 -14.79 -7.62 12.16
CA LYS A 356 -15.74 -7.82 13.26
C LYS A 356 -15.79 -6.60 14.17
N ALA A 357 -14.62 -6.05 14.53
CA ALA A 357 -14.53 -4.83 15.33
C ALA A 357 -15.20 -3.63 14.63
N LYS A 358 -14.93 -3.42 13.33
CA LYS A 358 -15.59 -2.36 12.56
C LYS A 358 -17.11 -2.50 12.53
N VAL A 359 -17.64 -3.71 12.37
CA VAL A 359 -19.09 -3.94 12.43
C VAL A 359 -19.63 -3.66 13.83
N LYS A 360 -19.00 -4.23 14.87
CA LYS A 360 -19.40 -4.06 16.27
C LYS A 360 -19.45 -2.59 16.71
N PHE A 361 -18.48 -1.79 16.28
CA PHE A 361 -18.36 -0.38 16.65
C PHE A 361 -18.84 0.59 15.57
N LYS A 362 -19.73 0.15 14.67
CA LYS A 362 -20.35 0.98 13.62
C LYS A 362 -19.34 1.80 12.81
N ASN A 363 -18.20 1.18 12.54
CA ASN A 363 -17.10 1.73 11.74
C ASN A 363 -16.43 2.97 12.36
N VAL A 364 -16.60 3.20 13.67
CA VAL A 364 -15.92 4.23 14.45
C VAL A 364 -14.94 3.55 15.39
N LYS A 365 -13.65 3.89 15.31
CA LYS A 365 -12.63 3.32 16.19
C LYS A 365 -12.88 3.84 17.62
N PRO A 366 -13.10 2.98 18.63
CA PRO A 366 -13.39 3.44 20.00
C PRO A 366 -12.24 4.30 20.56
N SER A 367 -12.54 5.33 21.34
CA SER A 367 -11.52 6.11 22.05
C SER A 367 -10.80 5.31 23.13
N ASP A 368 -11.51 4.37 23.75
CA ASP A 368 -10.98 3.42 24.73
C ASP A 368 -10.39 2.18 24.03
N PRO A 369 -9.05 2.01 24.05
CA PRO A 369 -8.38 0.89 23.40
C PRO A 369 -8.69 -0.48 24.02
N SER A 370 -9.15 -0.56 25.26
CA SER A 370 -9.45 -1.84 25.93
C SER A 370 -10.61 -2.60 25.30
N LYS A 371 -11.47 -1.90 24.54
CA LYS A 371 -12.61 -2.47 23.81
C LYS A 371 -12.23 -3.26 22.56
N LEU A 372 -10.97 -3.21 22.15
CA LEU A 372 -10.42 -3.91 21.00
C LEU A 372 -9.29 -4.84 21.44
N ASN A 373 -9.18 -6.02 20.81
CA ASN A 373 -7.99 -6.86 20.95
C ASN A 373 -6.80 -6.23 20.21
N TYR A 374 -5.59 -6.71 20.51
CA TYR A 374 -4.36 -6.16 19.92
C TYR A 374 -4.37 -6.18 18.39
N ASP A 375 -4.75 -7.31 17.76
CA ASP A 375 -4.79 -7.44 16.31
C ASP A 375 -5.74 -6.40 15.67
N ALA A 376 -6.92 -6.17 16.24
CA ALA A 376 -7.85 -5.14 15.75
C ALA A 376 -7.31 -3.72 15.97
N ARG A 377 -6.62 -3.44 17.09
CA ARG A 377 -6.00 -2.14 17.34
C ARG A 377 -4.89 -1.84 16.33
N MET A 378 -4.03 -2.84 16.10
CA MET A 378 -2.89 -2.76 15.20
C MET A 378 -3.32 -2.70 13.74
N MET A 379 -4.35 -3.45 13.32
CA MET A 379 -4.78 -3.47 11.91
C MET A 379 -5.67 -2.27 11.53
N TRP A 380 -6.39 -1.66 12.48
CA TRP A 380 -7.22 -0.48 12.22
C TRP A 380 -6.37 0.81 12.17
N THR A 381 -5.41 0.83 11.26
CA THR A 381 -4.47 1.93 10.98
C THR A 381 -5.04 2.94 9.98
N PRO A 382 -4.35 4.08 9.74
CA PRO A 382 -4.70 4.98 8.65
C PRO A 382 -4.74 4.33 7.26
N SER A 383 -4.06 3.21 7.00
CA SER A 383 -4.17 2.55 5.68
C SER A 383 -5.46 1.71 5.54
N MET A 384 -6.12 1.39 6.65
CA MET A 384 -7.36 0.62 6.74
C MET A 384 -8.48 1.37 7.46
N HIS A 385 -8.41 2.70 7.50
CA HIS A 385 -9.45 3.52 8.10
C HIS A 385 -10.73 3.54 7.26
N SER A 386 -11.77 4.00 7.93
CA SER A 386 -13.15 4.04 7.47
C SER A 386 -13.43 5.30 6.65
N ALA A 387 -14.22 5.20 5.58
CA ALA A 387 -14.51 6.37 4.75
C ALA A 387 -15.50 7.30 5.46
N THR A 388 -15.08 8.55 5.70
CA THR A 388 -15.98 9.65 6.05
C THR A 388 -16.49 10.33 4.78
N TRP A 389 -17.52 11.18 4.89
CA TRP A 389 -18.02 11.95 3.75
C TRP A 389 -16.96 12.85 3.11
N ASN A 390 -16.12 13.50 3.92
CA ASN A 390 -15.00 14.31 3.43
C ASN A 390 -14.03 13.47 2.60
N ILE A 391 -13.76 12.24 3.04
CA ILE A 391 -12.89 11.32 2.32
C ILE A 391 -13.58 10.83 1.05
N ALA A 392 -14.87 10.47 1.11
CA ALA A 392 -15.64 10.06 -0.05
C ALA A 392 -15.61 11.12 -1.17
N VAL A 393 -15.89 12.39 -0.86
CA VAL A 393 -15.86 13.46 -1.88
C VAL A 393 -14.46 13.79 -2.37
N SER A 394 -13.44 13.55 -1.54
CA SER A 394 -12.05 13.73 -1.98
C SER A 394 -11.64 12.71 -3.04
N PHE A 395 -12.15 11.46 -2.96
CA PHE A 395 -11.89 10.39 -3.92
C PHE A 395 -12.86 10.39 -5.10
N PHE A 396 -14.13 10.75 -4.87
CA PHE A 396 -15.19 10.82 -5.87
C PHE A 396 -15.80 12.23 -5.84
N PRO A 397 -15.29 13.16 -6.66
CA PRO A 397 -15.60 14.58 -6.56
C PRO A 397 -17.10 14.90 -6.64
N SER A 398 -17.53 15.80 -5.76
CA SER A 398 -18.81 16.50 -5.82
C SER A 398 -18.64 17.88 -6.47
N PHE A 399 -19.72 18.56 -6.83
CA PHE A 399 -19.60 19.93 -7.34
C PHE A 399 -19.01 20.87 -6.28
N GLY A 400 -19.41 20.74 -5.03
CA GLY A 400 -18.87 21.56 -3.94
C GLY A 400 -17.44 21.23 -3.52
N SER A 401 -16.88 20.11 -3.98
CA SER A 401 -15.45 19.79 -3.82
C SER A 401 -14.54 20.59 -4.77
N LEU A 402 -15.12 21.22 -5.80
CA LEU A 402 -14.38 22.05 -6.74
C LEU A 402 -14.23 23.48 -6.16
N PRO A 403 -13.02 24.08 -6.21
CA PRO A 403 -12.72 25.35 -5.52
C PRO A 403 -13.66 26.51 -5.88
N PHE A 404 -14.15 26.54 -7.13
CA PHE A 404 -14.95 27.61 -7.71
C PHE A 404 -16.47 27.36 -7.65
N LEU A 405 -16.91 26.21 -7.12
CA LEU A 405 -18.33 25.82 -7.06
C LEU A 405 -18.83 25.52 -5.64
N ASN A 406 -18.04 25.82 -4.59
CA ASN A 406 -18.49 25.62 -3.22
C ASN A 406 -19.68 26.55 -2.89
N SER A 407 -20.85 25.96 -2.67
CA SER A 407 -22.09 26.70 -2.45
C SER A 407 -22.29 27.03 -0.97
N ILE A 408 -21.53 28.01 -0.48
CA ILE A 408 -21.64 28.46 0.93
C ILE A 408 -23.01 29.11 1.19
N LYS A 409 -23.66 29.69 0.16
CA LYS A 409 -24.90 30.47 0.24
C LYS A 409 -26.20 29.71 -0.07
N ALA A 410 -26.16 28.40 -0.33
CA ALA A 410 -27.38 27.61 -0.63
C ALA A 410 -28.13 27.14 0.65
N PRO A 411 -29.45 26.89 0.56
CA PRO A 411 -30.23 26.23 1.62
C PRO A 411 -29.58 24.91 2.08
N SER A 412 -29.74 24.56 3.36
CA SER A 412 -28.98 23.48 4.03
C SER A 412 -28.99 22.14 3.27
N LEU A 413 -30.15 21.71 2.76
CA LEU A 413 -30.31 20.47 2.00
C LEU A 413 -29.63 20.53 0.62
N ILE A 414 -29.80 21.63 -0.11
CA ILE A 414 -29.18 21.82 -1.43
C ILE A 414 -27.67 21.90 -1.27
N ARG A 415 -27.19 22.61 -0.25
CA ARG A 415 -25.78 22.69 0.10
C ARG A 415 -25.19 21.32 0.42
N GLN A 416 -25.87 20.52 1.24
CA GLN A 416 -25.43 19.16 1.55
C GLN A 416 -25.37 18.28 0.30
N PHE A 417 -26.41 18.30 -0.53
CA PHE A 417 -26.43 17.54 -1.78
C PHE A 417 -25.30 17.97 -2.73
N TRP A 418 -25.14 19.28 -2.95
CA TRP A 418 -24.13 19.84 -3.85
C TRP A 418 -22.70 19.57 -3.39
N ASN A 419 -22.46 19.66 -2.08
CA ASN A 419 -21.12 19.49 -1.50
C ASN A 419 -20.74 18.03 -1.25
N TYR A 420 -21.71 17.12 -1.07
CA TYR A 420 -21.41 15.74 -0.66
C TYR A 420 -21.83 14.64 -1.65
N THR A 421 -22.58 14.95 -2.70
CA THR A 421 -22.98 13.94 -3.70
C THR A 421 -21.86 13.74 -4.72
N PRO A 422 -21.25 12.54 -4.81
CA PRO A 422 -20.24 12.28 -5.84
C PRO A 422 -20.88 12.30 -7.23
N VAL A 423 -20.42 13.19 -8.12
CA VAL A 423 -21.08 13.45 -9.40
C VAL A 423 -21.12 12.19 -10.27
N THR A 424 -20.00 11.49 -10.40
CA THR A 424 -19.88 10.30 -11.26
C THR A 424 -20.79 9.15 -10.79
N LEU A 425 -20.85 8.89 -9.48
CA LEU A 425 -21.76 7.89 -8.89
C LEU A 425 -23.22 8.33 -9.00
N GLY A 426 -23.50 9.61 -8.75
CA GLY A 426 -24.82 10.21 -8.89
C GLY A 426 -25.37 10.09 -10.31
N ILE A 427 -24.54 10.33 -11.32
CA ILE A 427 -24.91 10.15 -12.74
C ILE A 427 -25.24 8.69 -13.03
N LEU A 428 -24.44 7.74 -12.57
CA LEU A 428 -24.73 6.32 -12.74
C LEU A 428 -26.08 5.94 -12.11
N ALA A 429 -26.31 6.37 -10.87
CA ALA A 429 -27.56 6.14 -10.16
C ALA A 429 -28.76 6.77 -10.92
N LEU A 430 -28.61 8.00 -11.38
CA LEU A 430 -29.62 8.73 -12.15
C LEU A 430 -30.00 7.98 -13.44
N LEU A 431 -29.02 7.44 -14.15
CA LEU A 431 -29.26 6.65 -15.37
C LEU A 431 -30.07 5.37 -15.09
N PHE A 432 -29.85 4.71 -13.95
CA PHE A 432 -30.63 3.54 -13.57
C PHE A 432 -32.04 3.91 -13.09
N VAL A 433 -32.17 4.94 -12.25
CA VAL A 433 -33.48 5.38 -11.73
C VAL A 433 -34.34 5.90 -12.87
N ILE A 434 -33.89 6.92 -13.60
CA ILE A 434 -34.64 7.50 -14.72
C ILE A 434 -34.81 6.48 -15.85
N GLY A 435 -33.75 5.74 -16.19
CA GLY A 435 -33.82 4.70 -17.22
C GLY A 435 -34.77 3.55 -16.84
N GLY A 436 -34.98 3.29 -15.55
CA GLY A 436 -35.94 2.31 -15.05
C GLY A 436 -37.39 2.77 -15.15
N LEU A 437 -37.65 4.09 -15.12
CA LEU A 437 -39.00 4.65 -15.22
C LEU A 437 -39.59 4.51 -16.64
N PHE A 438 -38.77 4.58 -17.69
CA PHE A 438 -39.25 4.44 -19.08
C PHE A 438 -39.17 3.00 -19.58
N THR A 439 -40.30 2.44 -20.04
CA THR A 439 -40.39 1.03 -20.47
C THR A 439 -39.33 0.63 -21.50
N PRO A 440 -39.04 1.41 -22.56
CA PRO A 440 -38.01 1.02 -23.53
C PRO A 440 -36.59 0.96 -22.98
N THR A 441 -36.21 1.91 -22.13
CA THR A 441 -34.89 1.96 -21.50
C THR A 441 -34.77 0.89 -20.43
N ARG A 442 -35.83 0.64 -19.65
CA ARG A 442 -35.89 -0.47 -18.69
C ARG A 442 -35.66 -1.81 -19.38
N ARG A 443 -36.36 -2.07 -20.49
CA ARG A 443 -36.15 -3.29 -21.29
C ARG A 443 -34.73 -3.38 -21.83
N ALA A 444 -34.14 -2.28 -22.29
CA ALA A 444 -32.76 -2.26 -22.78
C ALA A 444 -31.73 -2.51 -21.66
N LEU A 445 -31.91 -1.91 -20.48
CA LEU A 445 -31.07 -2.12 -19.30
C LEU A 445 -31.14 -3.58 -18.84
N LEU A 446 -32.34 -4.17 -18.74
CA LEU A 446 -32.52 -5.57 -18.38
C LEU A 446 -31.91 -6.51 -19.43
N ARG A 447 -32.04 -6.18 -20.72
CA ARG A 447 -31.42 -6.97 -21.81
C ARG A 447 -29.89 -6.91 -21.75
N ASP A 448 -29.32 -5.79 -21.33
CA ASP A 448 -27.87 -5.60 -21.19
C ASP A 448 -27.32 -6.10 -19.84
N LEU A 449 -28.19 -6.46 -18.90
CA LEU A 449 -27.79 -6.95 -17.58
C LEU A 449 -26.76 -8.10 -17.62
N PRO A 450 -26.83 -9.11 -18.51
CA PRO A 450 -25.86 -10.20 -18.53
C PRO A 450 -24.40 -9.77 -18.78
N ARG A 451 -24.18 -8.61 -19.44
CA ARG A 451 -22.84 -8.06 -19.68
C ARG A 451 -22.43 -7.01 -18.65
N SER A 452 -23.38 -6.34 -17.99
CA SER A 452 -23.11 -5.32 -16.97
C SER A 452 -23.17 -5.84 -15.53
N ALA A 453 -23.73 -7.04 -15.30
CA ALA A 453 -23.92 -7.58 -13.95
C ALA A 453 -22.61 -7.71 -13.16
N MET A 454 -21.53 -8.21 -13.77
CA MET A 454 -20.25 -8.34 -13.06
C MET A 454 -19.68 -6.97 -12.66
N PRO A 455 -19.50 -6.00 -13.58
CA PRO A 455 -19.07 -4.66 -13.19
C PRO A 455 -19.95 -4.00 -12.12
N LEU A 456 -21.28 -4.15 -12.20
CA LEU A 456 -22.21 -3.55 -11.24
C LEU A 456 -22.14 -4.21 -9.85
N LEU A 457 -22.12 -5.54 -9.79
CA LEU A 457 -22.03 -6.26 -8.51
C LEU A 457 -20.68 -6.00 -7.84
N PHE A 458 -19.60 -5.95 -8.61
CA PHE A 458 -18.28 -5.60 -8.10
C PHE A 458 -18.24 -4.15 -7.64
N LEU A 459 -18.83 -3.21 -8.40
CA LEU A 459 -18.96 -1.82 -7.98
C LEU A 459 -19.68 -1.72 -6.63
N ILE A 460 -20.81 -2.40 -6.46
CA ILE A 460 -21.57 -2.42 -5.21
C ILE A 460 -20.73 -3.02 -4.07
N GLY A 461 -20.11 -4.18 -4.30
CA GLY A 461 -19.28 -4.85 -3.30
C GLY A 461 -18.10 -3.99 -2.86
N PHE A 462 -17.40 -3.35 -3.80
CA PHE A 462 -16.28 -2.46 -3.49
C PHE A 462 -16.72 -1.10 -2.94
N LEU A 463 -17.93 -0.61 -3.23
CA LEU A 463 -18.50 0.56 -2.57
C LEU A 463 -18.79 0.27 -1.10
N ILE A 464 -19.40 -0.88 -0.80
CA ILE A 464 -19.60 -1.33 0.58
C ILE A 464 -18.24 -1.48 1.28
N GLY A 465 -17.30 -2.17 0.62
CA GLY A 465 -15.95 -2.33 1.14
C GLY A 465 -15.23 -1.00 1.36
N PHE A 466 -15.40 -0.01 0.47
CA PHE A 466 -14.82 1.33 0.58
C PHE A 466 -15.28 2.06 1.84
N VAL A 467 -16.55 1.89 2.23
CA VAL A 467 -17.06 2.44 3.49
C VAL A 467 -16.22 1.94 4.68
N PHE A 468 -15.88 0.66 4.70
CA PHE A 468 -15.08 0.06 5.78
C PHE A 468 -13.57 0.30 5.62
N ILE A 469 -13.06 0.32 4.40
CA ILE A 469 -11.64 0.38 4.06
C ILE A 469 -11.46 1.33 2.87
N VAL A 470 -10.99 2.54 3.15
CA VAL A 470 -10.80 3.61 2.14
C VAL A 470 -9.92 3.16 0.98
N ARG A 471 -8.99 2.22 1.20
CA ARG A 471 -8.11 1.66 0.15
C ARG A 471 -8.87 1.04 -1.03
N TYR A 472 -10.11 0.61 -0.87
CA TYR A 472 -10.90 0.04 -1.98
C TYR A 472 -11.42 1.04 -3.00
N HIS A 473 -11.16 2.34 -2.84
CA HIS A 473 -11.48 3.36 -3.85
C HIS A 473 -10.89 3.03 -5.24
N GLU A 474 -9.71 2.41 -5.30
CA GLU A 474 -9.05 1.98 -6.55
C GLU A 474 -9.92 0.99 -7.33
N PHE A 475 -10.57 0.05 -6.65
CA PHE A 475 -11.48 -0.90 -7.28
C PHE A 475 -12.82 -0.26 -7.63
N VAL A 476 -13.36 0.60 -6.76
CA VAL A 476 -14.60 1.34 -7.05
C VAL A 476 -14.48 2.10 -8.37
N ILE A 477 -13.39 2.83 -8.60
CA ILE A 477 -13.24 3.61 -9.85
C ILE A 477 -13.09 2.72 -11.08
N ILE A 478 -12.40 1.58 -10.99
CA ILE A 478 -12.30 0.61 -12.08
C ILE A 478 -13.70 0.16 -12.52
N TYR A 479 -14.52 -0.29 -11.55
CA TYR A 479 -15.85 -0.82 -11.85
C TYR A 479 -16.86 0.28 -12.17
N LEU A 480 -16.68 1.50 -11.68
CA LEU A 480 -17.45 2.68 -12.07
C LEU A 480 -17.16 3.07 -13.53
N ALA A 481 -15.89 3.08 -13.93
CA ALA A 481 -15.45 3.34 -15.30
C ALA A 481 -15.90 2.28 -16.31
N LEU A 482 -16.19 1.05 -15.85
CA LEU A 482 -16.83 0.02 -16.66
C LEU A 482 -18.36 0.19 -16.70
N SER A 483 -18.98 0.43 -15.55
CA SER A 483 -20.44 0.43 -15.39
C SER A 483 -21.11 1.63 -16.07
N LEU A 484 -20.50 2.83 -15.99
CA LEU A 484 -21.08 4.05 -16.54
C LEU A 484 -21.24 4.00 -18.07
N PRO A 485 -20.21 3.66 -18.88
CA PRO A 485 -20.38 3.52 -20.33
C PRO A 485 -21.39 2.44 -20.74
N LEU A 486 -21.46 1.33 -19.99
CA LEU A 486 -22.42 0.25 -20.24
C LEU A 486 -23.86 0.70 -19.99
N ALA A 487 -24.11 1.42 -18.89
CA ALA A 487 -25.42 2.00 -18.58
C ALA A 487 -25.84 3.03 -19.65
N VAL A 488 -24.92 3.92 -20.05
CA VAL A 488 -25.17 4.92 -21.11
C VAL A 488 -25.48 4.25 -22.44
N GLN A 489 -24.75 3.17 -22.80
CA GLN A 489 -25.06 2.39 -24.00
C GLN A 489 -26.47 1.82 -23.96
N ALA A 490 -26.86 1.20 -22.85
CA ALA A 490 -28.18 0.59 -22.68
C ALA A 490 -29.30 1.64 -22.77
N VAL A 491 -29.17 2.76 -22.05
CA VAL A 491 -30.14 3.87 -22.09
C VAL A 491 -30.24 4.45 -23.50
N ARG A 492 -29.12 4.74 -24.17
CA ARG A 492 -29.14 5.27 -25.54
C ARG A 492 -29.75 4.28 -26.54
N HIS A 493 -29.53 2.98 -26.36
CA HIS A 493 -30.13 1.93 -27.17
C HIS A 493 -31.65 1.91 -26.99
N GLY A 494 -32.14 1.86 -25.74
CA GLY A 494 -33.57 1.87 -25.43
C GLY A 494 -34.29 3.11 -25.97
N LEU A 495 -33.69 4.29 -25.81
CA LEU A 495 -34.21 5.54 -26.36
C LEU A 495 -34.22 5.56 -27.90
N ARG A 496 -33.28 4.88 -28.56
CA ARG A 496 -33.21 4.81 -30.03
C ARG A 496 -34.22 3.82 -30.61
N THR A 497 -34.41 2.66 -29.98
CA THR A 497 -35.25 1.59 -30.54
C THR A 497 -36.70 1.62 -30.08
N GLY A 498 -36.99 2.21 -28.92
CA GLY A 498 -38.36 2.23 -28.38
C GLY A 498 -39.22 3.42 -28.75
N TYR A 499 -38.64 4.45 -29.38
CA TYR A 499 -39.36 5.66 -29.77
C TYR A 499 -39.18 5.92 -31.26
N ARG A 500 -40.17 6.58 -31.89
CA ARG A 500 -40.10 6.97 -33.31
C ARG A 500 -38.85 7.85 -33.55
N PRO A 501 -38.14 7.70 -34.70
CA PRO A 501 -36.89 8.42 -34.98
C PRO A 501 -36.97 9.95 -34.86
N ARG A 502 -38.16 10.53 -35.12
CA ARG A 502 -38.44 11.97 -35.02
C ARG A 502 -38.87 12.45 -33.63
N ASN A 503 -38.95 11.58 -32.62
CA ASN A 503 -39.33 11.99 -31.28
C ASN A 503 -38.25 12.93 -30.68
N ARG A 504 -38.61 14.20 -30.50
CA ARG A 504 -37.72 15.24 -29.98
C ARG A 504 -37.22 14.92 -28.58
N ILE A 505 -38.09 14.43 -27.69
CA ILE A 505 -37.76 14.07 -26.29
C ILE A 505 -36.70 12.97 -26.27
N ALA A 506 -36.87 11.90 -27.04
CA ALA A 506 -35.89 10.81 -27.11
C ALA A 506 -34.56 11.23 -27.74
N LYS A 507 -34.56 12.20 -28.66
CA LYS A 507 -33.32 12.80 -29.20
C LYS A 507 -32.60 13.63 -28.13
N VAL A 508 -33.33 14.48 -27.41
CA VAL A 508 -32.80 15.31 -26.31
C VAL A 508 -32.25 14.44 -25.19
N ALA A 509 -33.00 13.44 -24.72
CA ALA A 509 -32.56 12.53 -23.66
C ALA A 509 -31.28 11.76 -24.03
N ARG A 510 -31.09 11.37 -25.31
CA ARG A 510 -29.83 10.79 -25.79
C ARG A 510 -28.67 11.79 -25.75
N GLY A 511 -28.94 13.06 -26.06
CA GLY A 511 -27.98 14.16 -25.93
C GLY A 511 -27.57 14.38 -24.47
N ILE A 512 -28.55 14.45 -23.56
CA ILE A 512 -28.33 14.57 -22.11
C ILE A 512 -27.47 13.41 -21.59
N ALA A 513 -27.79 12.16 -21.95
CA ALA A 513 -26.99 11.01 -21.52
C ALA A 513 -25.52 11.09 -21.97
N ALA A 514 -25.24 11.66 -23.15
CA ALA A 514 -23.87 11.90 -23.60
C ALA A 514 -23.22 13.09 -22.86
N ALA A 515 -23.97 14.18 -22.65
CA ALA A 515 -23.50 15.34 -21.90
C ALA A 515 -23.14 15.00 -20.45
N LEU A 516 -23.90 14.12 -19.79
CA LEU A 516 -23.59 13.63 -18.45
C LEU A 516 -22.25 12.89 -18.37
N VAL A 517 -21.89 12.09 -19.39
CA VAL A 517 -20.57 11.45 -19.43
C VAL A 517 -19.46 12.47 -19.56
N VAL A 518 -19.64 13.48 -20.41
CA VAL A 518 -18.68 14.59 -20.56
C VAL A 518 -18.56 15.37 -19.25
N LEU A 519 -19.68 15.64 -18.57
CA LEU A 519 -19.70 16.30 -17.27
C LEU A 519 -18.94 15.50 -16.21
N ALA A 520 -19.15 14.19 -16.13
CA ALA A 520 -18.40 13.31 -15.21
C ALA A 520 -16.89 13.40 -15.49
N LEU A 521 -16.48 13.33 -16.76
CA LEU A 521 -15.08 13.48 -17.15
C LEU A 521 -14.50 14.83 -16.77
N LEU A 522 -15.23 15.92 -16.99
CA LEU A 522 -14.79 17.28 -16.67
C LEU A 522 -14.67 17.50 -15.17
N VAL A 523 -15.61 16.99 -14.37
CA VAL A 523 -15.56 17.08 -12.90
C VAL A 523 -14.37 16.30 -12.35
N GLU A 524 -14.15 15.07 -12.81
CA GLU A 524 -12.99 14.26 -12.39
C GLU A 524 -11.67 14.93 -12.83
N LEU A 525 -11.58 15.41 -14.07
CA LEU A 525 -10.40 16.09 -14.58
C LEU A 525 -10.10 17.36 -13.80
N THR A 526 -11.10 18.21 -13.55
CA THR A 526 -10.91 19.46 -12.80
C THR A 526 -10.54 19.21 -11.35
N ALA A 527 -11.13 18.23 -10.69
CA ALA A 527 -10.75 17.84 -9.34
C ALA A 527 -9.30 17.31 -9.27
N SER A 528 -8.89 16.51 -10.26
CA SER A 528 -7.53 16.01 -10.36
C SER A 528 -6.52 17.13 -10.64
N LEU A 529 -6.79 17.97 -11.65
CA LEU A 529 -5.94 19.13 -11.99
C LEU A 529 -5.88 20.18 -10.88
N GLY A 530 -6.96 20.33 -10.10
CA GLY A 530 -7.00 21.19 -8.91
C GLY A 530 -5.99 20.78 -7.83
N GLY A 531 -5.34 19.63 -8.00
CA GLY A 531 -4.23 19.17 -7.19
C GLY A 531 -4.70 18.75 -5.81
N ARG A 532 -4.83 17.43 -5.58
CA ARG A 532 -4.94 16.94 -4.21
C ARG A 532 -3.68 17.32 -3.46
N GLN A 533 -3.84 18.09 -2.38
CA GLN A 533 -2.72 18.42 -1.53
C GLN A 533 -2.59 17.36 -0.46
N ARG A 534 -1.49 16.59 -0.47
CA ARG A 534 -1.10 15.84 0.72
C ARG A 534 -0.71 16.87 1.78
N ALA A 535 -1.38 16.84 2.93
CA ALA A 535 -1.04 17.70 4.05
C ALA A 535 0.28 17.20 4.67
N TYR A 536 1.41 17.77 4.23
CA TYR A 536 2.71 17.52 4.85
C TYR A 536 2.95 18.39 6.11
N SER A 537 2.11 19.42 6.31
CA SER A 537 2.38 20.55 7.20
C SER A 537 2.01 20.35 8.68
N ALA A 538 1.60 19.14 9.11
CA ALA A 538 1.32 18.86 10.53
C ALA A 538 1.81 17.49 11.03
N ASP A 539 1.76 16.45 10.18
CA ASP A 539 1.97 15.06 10.63
C ASP A 539 3.21 14.37 10.02
N VAL A 540 3.89 14.96 9.03
CA VAL A 540 5.02 14.31 8.35
C VAL A 540 6.32 15.04 8.65
N TYR A 541 7.08 14.49 9.59
CA TYR A 541 8.41 14.97 10.04
C TYR A 541 9.51 14.74 8.99
N LEU A 542 9.21 14.90 7.70
CA LEU A 542 10.10 14.57 6.58
C LEU A 542 11.48 15.24 6.73
N LYS A 543 11.51 16.50 7.18
CA LYS A 543 12.75 17.22 7.51
C LYS A 543 13.61 16.45 8.51
N HIS A 544 13.09 16.24 9.71
CA HIS A 544 13.81 15.57 10.80
C HIS A 544 14.15 14.12 10.45
N THR A 545 13.29 13.41 9.69
CA THR A 545 13.62 12.06 9.21
C THR A 545 14.76 12.08 8.17
N ALA A 546 14.79 13.06 7.27
CA ALA A 546 15.89 13.23 6.32
C ALA A 546 17.19 13.63 7.02
N GLU A 547 17.13 14.50 8.03
CA GLU A 547 18.27 14.85 8.90
C GLU A 547 18.81 13.64 9.67
N LEU A 548 17.93 12.76 10.15
CA LEU A 548 18.32 11.49 10.79
C LEU A 548 19.07 10.58 9.81
N ILE A 549 18.57 10.47 8.58
CA ILE A 549 19.23 9.72 7.50
C ILE A 549 20.59 10.33 7.17
N ASP A 550 20.68 11.66 7.04
CA ASP A 550 21.94 12.39 6.80
C ASP A 550 22.95 12.08 7.91
N TRP A 551 22.55 12.15 9.18
CA TRP A 551 23.42 11.83 10.31
C TRP A 551 23.92 10.39 10.27
N PHE A 552 23.03 9.42 10.08
CA PHE A 552 23.40 8.00 10.04
C PHE A 552 24.31 7.66 8.87
N ARG A 553 24.17 8.36 7.74
CA ARG A 553 25.04 8.20 6.57
C ARG A 553 26.42 8.82 6.82
N ARG A 554 26.51 10.01 7.40
CA ARG A 554 27.80 10.66 7.74
C ARG A 554 28.65 9.84 8.69
N GLU A 555 28.00 9.15 9.63
CA GLU A 555 28.67 8.28 10.61
C GLU A 555 28.83 6.83 10.10
N ASP A 556 28.39 6.52 8.88
CA ASP A 556 28.42 5.18 8.27
C ASP A 556 27.85 4.08 9.20
N MET A 557 26.56 4.19 9.47
CA MET A 557 25.82 3.24 10.32
C MET A 557 25.43 1.93 9.62
N ARG A 558 26.05 1.62 8.47
CA ARG A 558 25.75 0.40 7.70
C ARG A 558 26.01 -0.85 8.54
N GLY A 559 25.07 -1.79 8.49
CA GLY A 559 25.14 -3.04 9.25
C GLY A 559 24.96 -2.91 10.77
N GLN A 560 24.76 -1.69 11.30
CA GLN A 560 24.41 -1.52 12.71
C GLN A 560 22.94 -1.85 12.93
N THR A 561 22.63 -2.57 14.01
CA THR A 561 21.24 -2.92 14.36
C THR A 561 20.60 -1.83 15.19
N VAL A 562 19.43 -1.40 14.73
CA VAL A 562 18.69 -0.26 15.29
C VAL A 562 17.26 -0.68 15.61
N LEU A 563 16.85 -0.46 16.85
CA LEU A 563 15.45 -0.56 17.26
C LEU A 563 14.75 0.78 17.03
N ALA A 564 13.82 0.80 16.07
CA ALA A 564 13.03 1.97 15.72
C ALA A 564 11.59 1.57 15.39
N ASN A 565 10.67 2.54 15.39
CA ASN A 565 9.28 2.29 15.00
C ASN A 565 9.14 1.93 13.50
N PHE A 566 7.95 1.46 13.11
CA PHE A 566 7.63 1.01 11.73
C PHE A 566 7.76 2.09 10.66
N THR A 567 7.73 3.36 11.07
CA THR A 567 7.82 4.47 10.13
C THR A 567 9.26 4.73 9.73
N ILE A 568 10.20 4.66 10.69
CA ILE A 568 11.59 5.09 10.51
C ILE A 568 12.52 3.92 10.20
N GLY A 569 12.34 2.79 10.88
CA GLY A 569 13.24 1.64 10.73
C GLY A 569 13.45 1.21 9.27
N PRO A 570 12.38 0.98 8.48
CA PRO A 570 12.50 0.64 7.07
C PRO A 570 13.20 1.72 6.23
N MET A 571 13.07 2.99 6.59
CA MET A 571 13.76 4.09 5.89
C MET A 571 15.26 4.08 6.17
N LEU A 572 15.67 3.82 7.42
CA LEU A 572 17.10 3.70 7.76
C LEU A 572 17.73 2.46 7.12
N MET A 573 16.99 1.35 7.01
CA MET A 573 17.41 0.19 6.23
C MET A 573 17.64 0.57 4.76
N ALA A 574 16.69 1.28 4.15
CA ALA A 574 16.75 1.62 2.72
C ALA A 574 17.83 2.65 2.37
N TYR A 575 18.05 3.65 3.23
CA TYR A 575 18.89 4.81 2.92
C TYR A 575 20.21 4.86 3.70
N SER A 576 20.31 4.17 4.83
CA SER A 576 21.52 4.11 5.68
C SER A 576 22.09 2.70 5.80
N GLY A 577 21.41 1.66 5.29
CA GLY A 577 21.89 0.27 5.33
C GLY A 577 21.92 -0.35 6.73
N THR A 578 21.13 0.16 7.67
CA THR A 578 21.01 -0.38 9.03
C THR A 578 20.22 -1.69 9.06
N ASN A 579 20.45 -2.51 10.08
CA ASN A 579 19.62 -3.68 10.35
C ASN A 579 18.37 -3.28 11.17
N LEU A 580 17.24 -3.86 10.79
CA LEU A 580 15.92 -3.62 11.34
C LEU A 580 15.55 -4.69 12.37
N VAL A 581 15.08 -4.27 13.54
CA VAL A 581 14.48 -5.19 14.53
C VAL A 581 12.98 -5.39 14.28
N LEU A 582 12.24 -4.30 14.03
CA LEU A 582 10.78 -4.32 13.90
C LEU A 582 10.35 -4.16 12.43
N GLN A 583 9.75 -5.20 11.86
CA GLN A 583 9.35 -5.22 10.45
C GLN A 583 7.90 -4.71 10.24
N PRO A 584 7.62 -3.92 9.18
CA PRO A 584 6.27 -3.40 8.89
C PRO A 584 5.35 -4.40 8.16
N GLN A 585 5.78 -5.65 7.92
CA GLN A 585 4.99 -6.67 7.20
C GLN A 585 4.18 -7.53 8.17
N PHE A 586 3.01 -7.04 8.57
CA PHE A 586 2.17 -7.65 9.60
C PHE A 586 1.45 -8.95 9.17
N GLY A 587 1.83 -9.58 8.06
CA GLY A 587 1.09 -10.72 7.51
C GLY A 587 1.20 -12.01 8.33
N MET A 588 2.37 -12.29 8.92
CA MET A 588 2.59 -13.50 9.72
C MET A 588 2.58 -13.23 11.22
N GLU A 589 2.07 -14.16 12.01
CA GLU A 589 2.04 -14.04 13.47
C GLU A 589 3.45 -13.86 14.09
N PRO A 590 4.49 -14.62 13.70
CA PRO A 590 5.85 -14.40 14.18
C PRO A 590 6.38 -12.98 13.96
N ILE A 591 5.87 -12.25 12.96
CA ILE A 591 6.24 -10.84 12.72
C ILE A 591 5.42 -9.88 13.61
N ARG A 592 4.16 -10.21 13.94
CA ARG A 592 3.26 -9.34 14.72
C ARG A 592 3.49 -9.38 16.23
N ARG A 593 3.78 -10.55 16.80
CA ARG A 593 3.97 -10.73 18.27
C ARG A 593 5.13 -9.95 18.88
N PRO A 594 6.29 -9.79 18.22
CA PRO A 594 7.41 -9.00 18.74
C PRO A 594 7.09 -7.53 18.84
N VAL A 595 6.27 -7.06 17.91
CA VAL A 595 5.74 -5.69 17.96
C VAL A 595 4.84 -5.53 19.18
N GLU A 596 4.01 -6.53 19.47
CA GLU A 596 3.16 -6.54 20.66
C GLU A 596 4.01 -6.50 21.93
N GLU A 597 5.03 -7.36 21.99
CA GLU A 597 5.99 -7.43 23.09
C GLU A 597 6.72 -6.10 23.27
N TYR A 598 7.29 -5.54 22.20
CA TYR A 598 7.98 -4.25 22.21
C TYR A 598 7.08 -3.13 22.72
N LEU A 599 5.86 -3.00 22.17
CA LEU A 599 4.92 -1.97 22.59
C LEU A 599 4.52 -2.15 24.06
N ASN A 600 4.32 -3.39 24.50
CA ASN A 600 4.00 -3.67 25.89
C ASN A 600 5.17 -3.29 26.84
N ILE A 601 6.40 -3.66 26.48
CA ILE A 601 7.60 -3.31 27.25
C ILE A 601 7.77 -1.78 27.32
N PHE A 602 7.69 -1.12 26.16
CA PHE A 602 7.98 0.30 26.02
C PHE A 602 7.00 1.19 26.80
N TYR A 603 5.71 0.82 26.86
CA TYR A 603 4.69 1.62 27.55
C TYR A 603 4.36 1.16 28.97
N HIS A 604 4.55 -0.12 29.33
CA HIS A 604 4.07 -0.65 30.62
C HIS A 604 5.15 -1.16 31.56
N GLN A 605 6.32 -1.57 31.05
CA GLN A 605 7.36 -2.18 31.88
C GLN A 605 8.41 -1.17 32.35
N ASN A 606 9.68 -1.56 32.43
CA ASN A 606 10.78 -0.73 32.92
C ASN A 606 11.94 -0.71 31.93
N GLU A 607 12.92 0.14 32.22
CA GLU A 607 14.14 0.32 31.42
C GLU A 607 14.88 -1.00 31.14
N ARG A 608 15.06 -1.84 32.17
CA ARG A 608 15.80 -3.11 32.07
C ARG A 608 15.12 -4.12 31.15
N ALA A 609 13.79 -4.13 31.13
CA ALA A 609 13.04 -4.95 30.19
C ALA A 609 13.28 -4.53 28.73
N LEU A 610 13.36 -3.22 28.46
CA LEU A 610 13.65 -2.71 27.12
C LEU A 610 15.11 -2.96 26.71
N SER A 611 16.08 -2.78 27.62
CA SER A 611 17.48 -3.08 27.32
C SER A 611 17.70 -4.57 27.08
N GLY A 612 17.00 -5.45 27.83
CA GLY A 612 16.95 -6.88 27.58
C GLY A 612 16.37 -7.24 26.21
N PHE A 613 15.29 -6.58 25.79
CA PHE A 613 14.72 -6.74 24.44
C PHE A 613 15.72 -6.30 23.36
N CYS A 614 16.37 -5.16 23.53
CA CYS A 614 17.40 -4.67 22.60
C CYS A 614 18.58 -5.66 22.50
N SER A 615 19.07 -6.14 23.64
CA SER A 615 20.18 -7.10 23.72
C SER A 615 19.85 -8.40 23.00
N ARG A 616 18.62 -8.92 23.18
CA ARG A 616 18.14 -10.15 22.53
C ARG A 616 18.25 -10.11 21.01
N TYR A 617 18.04 -8.94 20.41
CA TYR A 617 18.11 -8.74 18.96
C TYR A 617 19.37 -7.99 18.51
N GLY A 618 20.37 -7.84 19.40
CA GLY A 618 21.63 -7.16 19.10
C GLY A 618 21.50 -5.68 18.75
N ALA A 619 20.42 -5.01 19.16
CA ALA A 619 20.19 -3.60 18.88
C ALA A 619 21.13 -2.72 19.73
N LYS A 620 22.09 -2.07 19.07
CA LYS A 620 23.03 -1.14 19.71
C LYS A 620 22.45 0.25 19.89
N TYR A 621 21.48 0.61 19.05
CA TYR A 621 20.84 1.92 19.09
C TYR A 621 19.33 1.77 19.16
N PHE A 622 18.71 2.67 19.91
CA PHE A 622 17.26 2.82 20.00
C PHE A 622 16.87 4.23 19.56
N ILE A 623 15.90 4.35 18.66
CA ILE A 623 15.41 5.65 18.20
C ILE A 623 14.10 5.96 18.87
N TYR A 624 14.15 6.95 19.77
CA TYR A 624 12.98 7.45 20.46
C TYR A 624 12.31 8.54 19.64
N ASP A 625 11.02 8.34 19.34
CA ASP A 625 10.16 9.35 18.76
C ASP A 625 9.42 10.10 19.88
N HIS A 626 9.66 11.41 20.02
CA HIS A 626 9.02 12.27 21.03
C HIS A 626 7.49 12.32 20.93
N GLY A 627 6.93 11.99 19.76
CA GLY A 627 5.48 11.82 19.57
C GLY A 627 4.90 10.59 20.28
N SER A 628 5.73 9.70 20.81
CA SER A 628 5.28 8.49 21.52
C SER A 628 4.53 8.80 22.83
N LEU A 629 4.84 9.92 23.49
CA LEU A 629 4.09 10.44 24.65
C LEU A 629 3.05 11.50 24.27
N GLY A 630 2.71 11.60 22.98
CA GLY A 630 1.64 12.50 22.52
C GLY A 630 0.27 12.14 23.11
N PRO A 631 -0.76 12.95 22.83
CA PRO A 631 -2.11 12.65 23.26
C PRO A 631 -2.55 11.25 22.79
N LEU A 632 -3.38 10.57 23.58
CA LEU A 632 -3.90 9.24 23.25
C LEU A 632 -4.79 9.31 21.99
N HIS A 633 -4.15 9.21 20.84
CA HIS A 633 -4.80 9.25 19.54
C HIS A 633 -5.13 7.83 19.07
N PRO A 634 -6.27 7.57 18.40
CA PRO A 634 -6.64 6.22 17.96
C PRO A 634 -5.64 5.52 17.03
N TYR A 635 -4.69 6.25 16.45
CA TYR A 635 -3.61 5.69 15.60
C TYR A 635 -2.21 5.77 16.25
N SER A 636 -2.11 6.25 17.48
CA SER A 636 -0.84 6.31 18.21
C SER A 636 -0.37 4.92 18.64
N SER A 637 0.94 4.74 18.79
CA SER A 637 1.51 3.51 19.36
C SER A 637 1.03 3.27 20.80
N ALA A 638 0.81 4.32 21.59
CA ALA A 638 0.23 4.23 22.92
C ALA A 638 -1.18 3.61 22.91
N TYR A 639 -2.04 4.02 21.96
CA TYR A 639 -3.36 3.42 21.79
C TYR A 639 -3.26 1.93 21.43
N ILE A 640 -2.37 1.57 20.49
CA ILE A 640 -2.18 0.17 20.07
C ILE A 640 -1.73 -0.69 21.26
N ALA A 641 -0.85 -0.15 22.10
CA ALA A 641 -0.37 -0.77 23.33
C ALA A 641 -1.39 -0.79 24.48
N ASN A 642 -2.59 -0.23 24.32
CA ASN A 642 -3.56 -0.02 25.40
C ASN A 642 -2.98 0.79 26.58
N ALA A 643 -2.10 1.75 26.29
CA ALA A 643 -1.39 2.56 27.28
C ALA A 643 -2.16 3.84 27.62
N VAL A 644 -3.34 3.68 28.22
CA VAL A 644 -4.15 4.82 28.68
C VAL A 644 -3.45 5.58 29.81
N ASN A 645 -2.78 4.84 30.69
CA ASN A 645 -1.99 5.38 31.80
C ASN A 645 -0.54 4.89 31.68
N ILE A 646 0.40 5.81 31.40
CA ILE A 646 1.82 5.50 31.26
C ILE A 646 2.50 5.72 32.62
N ARG A 647 3.11 4.67 33.18
CA ARG A 647 3.80 4.73 34.47
C ARG A 647 5.10 5.55 34.34
N ARG A 648 5.52 6.23 35.42
CA ARG A 648 6.82 6.95 35.44
C ARG A 648 8.03 6.05 35.23
N THR A 649 7.90 4.76 35.56
CA THR A 649 8.95 3.76 35.36
C THR A 649 9.05 3.28 33.90
N ALA A 650 8.03 3.54 33.08
CA ALA A 650 7.98 3.08 31.69
C ALA A 650 9.07 3.75 30.84
N PRO A 651 9.73 3.01 29.94
CA PRO A 651 10.73 3.58 29.03
C PRO A 651 10.20 4.79 28.25
N ALA A 652 8.96 4.72 27.75
CA ALA A 652 8.34 5.82 27.03
C ALA A 652 8.35 7.13 27.82
N TYR A 653 8.09 7.08 29.13
CA TYR A 653 8.11 8.23 30.04
C TYR A 653 9.54 8.69 30.35
N ARG A 654 10.41 7.75 30.77
CA ARG A 654 11.77 8.09 31.22
C ARG A 654 12.63 8.63 30.09
N MET A 655 12.49 8.13 28.87
CA MET A 655 13.22 8.65 27.72
C MET A 655 12.84 10.08 27.34
N TYR A 656 11.62 10.53 27.69
CA TYR A 656 11.19 11.91 27.46
C TYR A 656 11.66 12.86 28.57
N TYR A 657 11.34 12.52 29.83
CA TYR A 657 11.52 13.43 30.97
C TYR A 657 12.82 13.22 31.73
N GLU A 658 13.40 12.03 31.66
CA GLU A 658 14.51 11.58 32.51
C GLU A 658 15.65 10.93 31.71
N ALA A 659 15.80 11.28 30.43
CA ALA A 659 16.74 10.63 29.50
C ALA A 659 18.18 10.53 30.06
N ARG A 660 18.63 11.55 30.79
CA ARG A 660 19.98 11.60 31.39
C ARG A 660 20.14 10.79 32.68
N LYS A 661 19.04 10.33 33.29
CA LYS A 661 19.03 9.50 34.51
C LYS A 661 18.89 8.00 34.20
N MET A 662 18.78 7.65 32.92
CA MET A 662 18.71 6.26 32.47
C MET A 662 20.10 5.62 32.60
N THR A 663 20.14 4.34 32.95
CA THR A 663 21.38 3.59 33.18
C THR A 663 21.76 2.73 31.99
N ASP A 664 20.78 2.20 31.26
CA ASP A 664 20.94 1.28 30.13
C ASP A 664 20.76 1.99 28.78
N PHE A 665 20.40 3.27 28.77
CA PHE A 665 20.21 4.06 27.55
C PHE A 665 20.87 5.43 27.69
N TYR A 666 21.87 5.69 26.85
CA TYR A 666 22.56 6.98 26.81
C TYR A 666 22.08 7.83 25.63
N PRO A 667 21.54 9.04 25.85
CA PRO A 667 21.12 9.92 24.76
C PRO A 667 22.33 10.50 24.01
N VAL A 668 22.48 10.13 22.74
CA VAL A 668 23.55 10.61 21.85
C VAL A 668 23.18 11.99 21.31
N THR A 669 24.11 12.93 21.39
CA THR A 669 23.88 14.30 20.93
C THR A 669 24.20 14.42 19.43
N PRO A 670 23.27 14.91 18.58
CA PRO A 670 23.55 15.08 17.17
C PRO A 670 24.62 16.15 16.90
N PRO A 671 25.21 16.16 15.69
CA PRO A 671 26.06 17.25 15.20
C PRO A 671 25.38 18.63 15.34
N ALA A 672 26.19 19.70 15.40
CA ALA A 672 25.67 21.04 15.71
C ALA A 672 24.66 21.55 14.66
N ASP A 673 24.87 21.20 13.39
CA ASP A 673 24.01 21.53 12.25
C ASP A 673 22.71 20.70 12.19
N LEU A 674 22.62 19.61 12.96
CA LEU A 674 21.47 18.71 13.03
C LEU A 674 20.81 18.73 14.42
N ARG A 675 21.03 19.76 15.23
CA ARG A 675 20.46 19.86 16.59
C ARG A 675 18.93 19.87 16.60
N ASP A 676 18.31 20.44 15.57
CA ASP A 676 16.86 20.49 15.42
C ASP A 676 16.23 19.09 15.35
N LEU A 677 17.00 18.07 14.94
CA LEU A 677 16.59 16.66 14.97
C LEU A 677 16.04 16.25 16.34
N SER A 678 16.65 16.75 17.42
CA SER A 678 16.29 16.41 18.80
C SER A 678 14.90 16.92 19.22
N VAL A 679 14.27 17.81 18.44
CA VAL A 679 12.86 18.18 18.62
C VAL A 679 11.95 16.97 18.41
N LYS A 680 12.33 16.06 17.51
CA LYS A 680 11.51 14.92 17.12
C LYS A 680 12.10 13.57 17.49
N TYR A 681 13.41 13.40 17.32
CA TYR A 681 14.09 12.13 17.54
C TYR A 681 15.26 12.26 18.52
N THR A 682 15.29 11.37 19.50
CA THR A 682 16.49 11.14 20.32
C THR A 682 17.04 9.77 19.98
N VAL A 683 18.32 9.71 19.63
CA VAL A 683 19.02 8.44 19.43
C VAL A 683 19.67 8.05 20.75
N PHE A 684 19.35 6.87 21.24
CA PHE A 684 19.93 6.30 22.45
C PHE A 684 20.93 5.21 22.07
N ARG A 685 22.12 5.24 22.66
CA ARG A 685 23.03 4.10 22.71
C ARG A 685 22.54 3.17 23.80
N VAL A 686 22.23 1.93 23.44
CA VAL A 686 21.82 0.87 24.36
C VAL A 686 23.06 0.34 25.06
N VAL A 687 23.05 0.19 26.38
CA VAL A 687 24.14 -0.40 27.15
C VAL A 687 23.68 -1.76 27.67
N THR A 688 24.30 -2.82 27.15
CA THR A 688 24.03 -4.20 27.59
C THR A 688 24.79 -4.53 28.87
N PHE A 689 24.36 -5.59 29.57
CA PHE A 689 25.06 -6.04 30.78
C PHE A 689 26.52 -6.43 30.50
N ASP A 690 26.76 -7.15 29.40
CA ASP A 690 28.11 -7.59 29.02
C ASP A 690 29.03 -6.40 28.68
N GLU A 691 28.51 -5.40 27.96
CA GLU A 691 29.23 -4.16 27.68
C GLU A 691 29.57 -3.39 28.97
N ARG A 692 28.63 -3.32 29.92
CA ARG A 692 28.86 -2.70 31.23
C ARG A 692 29.99 -3.39 31.98
N MET A 693 30.00 -4.72 32.00
CA MET A 693 31.06 -5.49 32.65
C MET A 693 32.42 -5.28 31.95
N GLY A 694 32.44 -5.26 30.62
CA GLY A 694 33.63 -4.94 29.84
C GLY A 694 34.15 -3.52 30.10
N ALA A 695 33.24 -2.54 30.18
CA ALA A 695 33.56 -1.14 30.45
C ALA A 695 34.21 -0.95 31.82
N ILE A 696 33.72 -1.64 32.86
CA ILE A 696 34.30 -1.64 34.21
C ILE A 696 35.73 -2.22 34.18
N GLY A 697 35.95 -3.31 33.43
CA GLY A 697 37.29 -3.88 33.25
C GLY A 697 38.27 -2.90 32.62
N LEU A 698 37.84 -2.17 31.57
CA LEU A 698 38.64 -1.14 30.92
C LEU A 698 38.88 0.08 31.83
N LEU A 699 37.88 0.49 32.60
CA LEU A 699 38.00 1.59 33.56
C LEU A 699 39.05 1.27 34.63
N ASN A 700 39.01 0.06 35.21
CA ASN A 700 40.01 -0.39 36.19
C ASN A 700 41.43 -0.38 35.60
N ARG A 701 41.59 -0.79 34.33
CA ARG A 701 42.88 -0.72 33.62
C ARG A 701 43.31 0.71 33.35
N ALA A 702 42.38 1.60 32.99
CA ALA A 702 42.66 3.02 32.79
C ALA A 702 43.11 3.68 34.10
N GLU A 703 42.48 3.35 35.23
CA GLU A 703 42.89 3.83 36.55
C GLU A 703 44.30 3.38 36.91
N LYS A 704 44.63 2.11 36.64
CA LYS A 704 45.99 1.58 36.83
C LYS A 704 47.01 2.31 35.97
N ALA A 705 46.75 2.47 34.67
CA ALA A 705 47.62 3.21 33.76
C ALA A 705 47.84 4.67 34.20
N LEU A 706 46.80 5.31 34.77
CA LEU A 706 46.92 6.66 35.31
C LEU A 706 47.81 6.72 36.56
N ARG A 707 47.72 5.73 37.46
CA ARG A 707 48.61 5.60 38.62
C ARG A 707 50.07 5.40 38.20
N GLU A 708 50.29 4.68 37.10
CA GLU A 708 51.60 4.45 36.47
C GLU A 708 52.08 5.64 35.60
N ARG A 709 51.36 6.78 35.62
CA ARG A 709 51.65 8.00 34.84
C ARG A 709 51.60 7.82 33.32
N LEU A 710 51.00 6.74 32.82
CA LEU A 710 50.79 6.47 31.39
C LEU A 710 49.52 7.15 30.87
N ARG A 711 49.54 8.48 30.80
CA ARG A 711 48.34 9.29 30.49
C ARG A 711 47.68 8.98 29.14
N ALA A 712 48.47 8.73 28.10
CA ALA A 712 47.95 8.43 26.76
C ALA A 712 47.19 7.10 26.73
N GLU A 713 47.73 6.08 27.37
CA GLU A 713 47.11 4.75 27.47
C GLU A 713 45.87 4.79 28.38
N ALA A 714 45.93 5.50 29.50
CA ALA A 714 44.77 5.73 30.36
C ALA A 714 43.63 6.41 29.59
N LEU A 715 43.93 7.40 28.75
CA LEU A 715 42.93 8.08 27.92
C LEU A 715 42.34 7.15 26.85
N ARG A 716 43.17 6.32 26.20
CA ARG A 716 42.72 5.34 25.20
C ARG A 716 41.74 4.33 25.83
N LEU A 717 42.15 3.69 26.92
CA LEU A 717 41.33 2.72 27.66
C LEU A 717 40.04 3.35 28.19
N LEU A 718 40.10 4.60 28.62
CA LEU A 718 38.93 5.33 29.11
C LEU A 718 37.94 5.67 27.99
N LYS A 719 38.43 6.01 26.79
CA LYS A 719 37.58 6.19 25.60
C LYS A 719 36.91 4.88 25.21
N GLU A 720 37.64 3.76 25.24
CA GLU A 720 37.08 2.43 24.98
C GLU A 720 36.04 2.03 26.02
N SER A 721 36.29 2.32 27.30
CA SER A 721 35.33 2.12 28.39
C SER A 721 34.04 2.92 28.15
N LEU A 722 34.15 4.20 27.79
CA LEU A 722 32.99 5.06 27.50
C LEU A 722 32.27 4.72 26.19
N ASN A 723 32.94 4.09 25.22
CA ASN A 723 32.29 3.55 24.01
C ASN A 723 31.40 2.32 24.34
N LEU A 724 31.76 1.56 25.38
CA LEU A 724 30.97 0.41 25.85
C LEU A 724 29.86 0.84 26.82
N ASP A 725 30.18 1.59 27.88
CA ASP A 725 29.22 2.13 28.86
C ASP A 725 29.36 3.66 29.00
N PRO A 726 28.74 4.42 28.08
CA PRO A 726 28.69 5.87 28.20
C PRO A 726 27.87 6.35 29.40
N CYS A 727 27.07 5.49 30.06
CA CYS A 727 26.29 5.85 31.24
C CYS A 727 27.12 5.89 32.53
N SER A 728 28.35 5.34 32.56
CA SER A 728 29.19 5.27 33.77
C SER A 728 29.58 6.67 34.28
N PRO A 729 29.09 7.09 35.47
CA PRO A 729 29.48 8.37 36.07
C PRO A 729 30.97 8.41 36.43
N GLU A 730 31.55 7.28 36.83
CA GLU A 730 32.95 7.14 37.20
C GLU A 730 33.86 7.43 36.00
N ALA A 731 33.59 6.78 34.87
CA ALA A 731 34.35 6.97 33.65
C ALA A 731 34.24 8.41 33.13
N GLN A 732 33.04 9.01 33.15
CA GLN A 732 32.85 10.41 32.75
C GLN A 732 33.61 11.39 33.66
N ARG A 733 33.57 11.18 34.98
CA ARG A 733 34.31 12.01 35.95
C ARG A 733 35.82 11.90 35.71
N MET A 734 36.33 10.69 35.48
CA MET A 734 37.74 10.47 35.17
C MET A 734 38.14 11.16 33.87
N PHE A 735 37.30 11.10 32.84
CA PHE A 735 37.56 11.74 31.55
C PHE A 735 37.62 13.25 31.70
N ARG A 736 36.69 13.83 32.47
CA ARG A 736 36.70 15.26 32.79
C ARG A 736 37.96 15.68 33.54
N ARG A 737 38.45 14.85 34.47
CA ARG A 737 39.72 15.11 35.18
C ARG A 737 40.92 15.09 34.22
N LEU A 738 40.94 14.17 33.25
CA LEU A 738 42.05 14.03 32.30
C LEU A 738 42.04 15.07 31.18
N CYS A 739 40.87 15.47 30.69
CA CYS A 739 40.72 16.31 29.50
C CYS A 739 40.16 17.70 29.77
N GLY A 740 39.74 18.00 31.01
CA GLY A 740 39.14 19.29 31.39
C GLY A 740 37.71 19.53 30.86
N ARG A 741 37.13 18.57 30.14
CA ARG A 741 35.79 18.67 29.51
C ARG A 741 35.01 17.37 29.67
N MET A 742 33.68 17.44 29.54
CA MET A 742 32.85 16.23 29.46
C MET A 742 33.12 15.48 28.14
N PRO A 743 33.08 14.14 28.13
CA PRO A 743 33.23 13.37 26.90
C PRO A 743 32.06 13.68 25.96
N ARG A 744 32.35 13.84 24.66
CA ARG A 744 31.30 13.95 23.63
C ARG A 744 31.11 12.58 22.99
N ILE A 745 30.02 11.90 23.35
CA ILE A 745 29.69 10.59 22.80
C ILE A 745 29.01 10.78 21.43
N GLY A 746 29.67 10.34 20.36
CA GLY A 746 29.10 10.25 19.01
C GLY A 746 28.36 8.92 18.78
N LEU A 747 27.96 8.64 17.53
CA LEU A 747 27.38 7.34 17.21
C LEU A 747 28.44 6.23 17.26
N LYS A 748 29.62 6.43 16.66
CA LYS A 748 30.71 5.44 16.66
C LYS A 748 31.72 5.62 17.79
N ASP A 749 32.14 6.86 18.06
CA ASP A 749 33.30 7.13 18.91
C ASP A 749 33.06 8.26 19.92
N VAL A 750 33.79 8.18 21.05
CA VAL A 750 33.94 9.26 22.02
C VAL A 750 35.01 10.26 21.57
N GLN A 751 34.62 11.54 21.44
CA GLN A 751 35.48 12.68 21.10
C GLN A 751 35.98 13.48 22.32
#